data_AF-A0A4R4Q479-F1
#
_entry.id   AF-A0A4R4Q479-F1
#
_cell.length_a   1.000
_cell.length_b   1.000
_cell.length_c   1.000
_cell.angle_alpha   90.00
_cell.angle_beta   90.00
_cell.angle_gamma   90.00
#
_symmetry.space_group_name_H-M   'P 1'
#
loop_
_entity.id
_entity.type
_entity.pdbx_description
1 polymer ?
#
loop_
_entity_poly.entity_id
_entity_poly.type
_entity_poly.pdbx_seq_one_letter_code
_entity_poly.pdbx_strand_id
1 'polypeptide(L)'
;MQPGPRPLIAAIIAASTALISPMLTGVPAQAAESPVVRIVVAPNGNDRNLGSTNSPVGSLAKAQELARAHSGEADVVVELAGGVHRLTEPLKFTSADSGRNGHTVTWQASPGAAPTVSGGQPVTGWTQHDAGANIWVASVPQGIDSRQLYVDGTLAPRASIPISRNDVRITNSGMTILNSALNYLATLPQQNRIELESLNSFTDRYAPVQSISGTAITMQQPAWNNNNWGYDTLARPFAGGGLTLHNAYSFLRTAGQWYLDPQAGKLYYKTASGQSPVGRDIVLPRLTSLVQMSGTLANPVRDITMRDMVFEHTTWLQPGTSIGYANQQSGAFIPAGYQMPGDFLTSCQSGCQQFEATRNGWGQVPAAVQVSAATGITFTNNTFRHLGQVGLGIGNDANAHQSGVGLGASNITVTQNTFTNLSGGGILIGGVRPDAHHPSNPAMVNRDILVKNNLVTDVAKDYKDMAGILSTYTTRAVIEHNEVSNLAYDGIDIGWGWGANDAGGSQDYRNRGLYNYQPVYTTPTTLRDTIVRYNVVHGTKKSLHDGGSLYNLSANPGGSFDHNLVYDNRSTVGLYLDEGSRYVSVTNNVVIDSGVFAFTNASSTNNTNDNVFADNWYNAGATNVATGPPHNNVVRGNVQVSGSWPTAAQQVMAQAGIEPALRPRTGELFALAAGKCLDVPNNSTTPGTQVQIWGCSAAANKTWTRTSTGQLTVYTGGNTRCATALNSQTTNGTQVVISQCTGAANQQWQFNTNGTITGVQSRLCLDVSGAGTGNGAKVHLWTCHGGGNQQWALS
;
A
#
# COMPACT_ATOMS: atom_id res chain seq x y z
N MET A 1 57.66 44.64 5.03
CA MET A 1 58.69 43.65 5.41
C MET A 1 58.65 42.51 4.40
N GLN A 2 59.82 41.97 4.08
CA GLN A 2 60.23 41.32 2.82
C GLN A 2 59.41 40.11 2.33
N PRO A 3 59.55 39.77 1.03
CA PRO A 3 60.35 38.58 0.72
C PRO A 3 61.29 38.70 -0.50
N GLY A 4 62.29 37.84 -0.56
CA GLY A 4 63.07 37.40 -1.73
C GLY A 4 63.88 36.14 -1.36
N PRO A 5 64.53 35.39 -2.29
CA PRO A 5 64.61 35.54 -3.76
C PRO A 5 64.36 34.23 -4.59
N ARG A 6 64.46 34.38 -5.94
CA ARG A 6 64.16 33.46 -7.09
C ARG A 6 65.29 32.41 -7.38
N PRO A 7 65.19 31.45 -8.36
CA PRO A 7 65.27 31.68 -9.85
C PRO A 7 64.36 30.75 -10.73
N LEU A 8 63.82 31.14 -11.90
CA LEU A 8 64.36 31.34 -13.27
C LEU A 8 64.77 30.05 -14.03
N ILE A 9 63.96 29.62 -15.02
CA ILE A 9 64.39 28.76 -16.15
C ILE A 9 63.72 29.24 -17.45
N ALA A 10 64.56 29.38 -18.48
CA ALA A 10 64.30 29.94 -19.80
C ALA A 10 63.68 28.94 -20.79
N ALA A 11 62.95 29.49 -21.77
CA ALA A 11 62.38 28.78 -22.91
C ALA A 11 63.41 28.61 -24.03
N ILE A 12 63.41 27.43 -24.67
CA ILE A 12 64.05 27.18 -25.97
C ILE A 12 63.00 26.60 -26.92
N ILE A 13 62.88 27.23 -28.09
CA ILE A 13 62.08 26.82 -29.23
C ILE A 13 62.93 25.89 -30.10
N ALA A 14 62.38 24.75 -30.54
CA ALA A 14 62.83 24.05 -31.73
C ALA A 14 61.63 23.41 -32.44
N ALA A 15 61.43 23.80 -33.71
CA ALA A 15 60.38 23.33 -34.60
C ALA A 15 60.70 21.94 -35.16
N SER A 16 59.68 21.10 -35.39
CA SER A 16 59.77 19.97 -36.32
C SER A 16 58.44 19.78 -37.05
N THR A 17 58.56 19.85 -38.37
CA THR A 17 57.62 19.62 -39.48
C THR A 17 56.62 18.47 -39.32
N ALA A 18 55.41 18.75 -39.81
CA ALA A 18 54.25 17.86 -39.89
C ALA A 18 54.43 16.65 -40.82
N LEU A 19 53.96 15.49 -40.36
CA LEU A 19 53.57 14.35 -41.18
C LEU A 19 52.05 14.21 -41.06
N ILE A 20 51.36 14.41 -42.17
CA ILE A 20 49.91 14.22 -42.31
C ILE A 20 49.68 12.71 -42.50
N SER A 21 49.18 12.04 -41.46
CA SER A 21 48.53 10.73 -41.60
C SER A 21 47.02 10.93 -41.76
N PRO A 22 46.33 10.23 -42.67
CA PRO A 22 44.89 10.34 -42.80
C PRO A 22 44.24 9.74 -41.55
N MET A 23 43.61 10.58 -40.73
CA MET A 23 42.67 10.12 -39.71
C MET A 23 41.47 9.51 -40.43
N LEU A 24 41.43 8.18 -40.50
CA LEU A 24 40.19 7.44 -40.64
C LEU A 24 39.30 7.85 -39.45
N THR A 25 38.28 8.65 -39.71
CA THR A 25 37.22 8.94 -38.76
C THR A 25 36.51 7.63 -38.47
N GLY A 26 36.93 6.95 -37.39
CA GLY A 26 36.17 5.86 -36.81
C GLY A 26 34.80 6.41 -36.43
N VAL A 27 33.76 5.92 -37.10
CA VAL A 27 32.39 6.03 -36.60
C VAL A 27 32.44 5.58 -35.13
N PRO A 28 31.93 6.37 -34.16
CA PRO A 28 31.91 5.90 -32.78
C PRO A 28 31.18 4.57 -32.79
N ALA A 29 31.86 3.52 -32.33
CA ALA A 29 31.24 2.22 -32.17
C ALA A 29 30.02 2.42 -31.30
N GLN A 30 28.84 2.21 -31.87
CA GLN A 30 27.60 2.09 -31.13
C GLN A 30 27.88 1.07 -30.04
N ALA A 31 27.82 1.48 -28.77
CA ALA A 31 27.94 0.53 -27.66
C ALA A 31 26.91 -0.56 -27.92
N ALA A 32 27.36 -1.78 -28.19
CA ALA A 32 26.48 -2.91 -28.40
C ALA A 32 25.55 -2.99 -27.18
N GLU A 33 24.24 -2.98 -27.39
CA GLU A 33 23.29 -3.24 -26.31
C GLU A 33 23.71 -4.53 -25.61
N SER A 34 23.89 -4.47 -24.28
CA SER A 34 24.12 -5.66 -23.47
C SER A 34 23.03 -6.68 -23.81
N PRO A 35 23.37 -7.95 -24.09
CA PRO A 35 22.38 -8.95 -24.44
C PRO A 35 21.36 -9.07 -23.30
N VAL A 36 20.08 -8.91 -23.61
CA VAL A 36 18.99 -9.09 -22.64
C VAL A 36 18.51 -10.54 -22.68
N VAL A 37 18.58 -11.24 -21.55
CA VAL A 37 18.04 -12.59 -21.40
C VAL A 37 16.56 -12.50 -21.03
N ARG A 38 15.68 -13.06 -21.86
CA ARG A 38 14.23 -13.10 -21.61
C ARG A 38 13.79 -14.49 -21.18
N ILE A 39 13.06 -14.56 -20.07
CA ILE A 39 12.50 -15.80 -19.51
C ILE A 39 10.99 -15.63 -19.41
N VAL A 40 10.22 -16.43 -20.14
CA VAL A 40 8.76 -16.40 -20.13
C VAL A 40 8.23 -17.49 -19.20
N VAL A 41 7.31 -17.10 -18.31
CA VAL A 41 6.57 -17.99 -17.42
C VAL A 41 5.08 -17.88 -17.70
N ALA A 42 4.38 -19.01 -17.76
CA ALA A 42 2.96 -19.07 -18.04
C ALA A 42 2.26 -20.07 -17.11
N PRO A 43 0.99 -19.84 -16.68
CA PRO A 43 0.28 -20.76 -15.79
C PRO A 43 0.10 -22.18 -16.34
N ASN A 44 0.14 -22.33 -17.68
CA ASN A 44 0.07 -23.61 -18.39
C ASN A 44 1.42 -24.04 -19.00
N GLY A 45 2.52 -23.39 -18.61
CA GLY A 45 3.87 -23.75 -19.03
C GLY A 45 4.39 -25.05 -18.40
N ASN A 46 5.64 -25.40 -18.69
CA ASN A 46 6.28 -26.62 -18.19
C ASN A 46 7.68 -26.32 -17.68
N ASP A 47 7.99 -26.66 -16.44
CA ASP A 47 9.28 -26.37 -15.80
C ASP A 47 10.47 -27.17 -16.37
N ARG A 48 10.22 -28.10 -17.29
CA ARG A 48 11.26 -28.71 -18.12
C ARG A 48 11.74 -27.81 -19.25
N ASN A 49 11.03 -26.72 -19.55
CA ASN A 49 11.38 -25.79 -20.61
C ASN A 49 12.48 -24.81 -20.15
N LEU A 50 13.10 -24.15 -21.13
CA LEU A 50 14.10 -23.10 -20.89
C LEU A 50 13.50 -21.68 -20.77
N GLY A 51 12.17 -21.54 -20.84
CA GLY A 51 11.49 -20.25 -20.67
C GLY A 51 11.53 -19.36 -21.92
N SER A 52 11.48 -19.93 -23.13
CA SER A 52 11.29 -19.13 -24.34
C SER A 52 9.82 -18.78 -24.53
N THR A 53 9.51 -17.80 -25.40
CA THR A 53 8.11 -17.44 -25.73
C THR A 53 7.27 -18.62 -26.23
N ASN A 54 7.87 -19.55 -26.99
CA ASN A 54 7.18 -20.73 -27.52
C ASN A 54 7.20 -21.93 -26.56
N SER A 55 8.00 -21.86 -25.49
CA SER A 55 8.14 -22.93 -24.51
C SER A 55 8.39 -22.30 -23.14
N PRO A 56 7.34 -21.68 -22.54
CA PRO A 56 7.47 -21.00 -21.26
C PRO A 56 7.62 -22.01 -20.12
N VAL A 57 8.27 -21.59 -19.04
CA VAL A 57 8.27 -22.35 -17.78
C VAL A 57 6.89 -22.26 -17.10
N GLY A 58 6.57 -23.23 -16.25
CA GLY A 58 5.26 -23.34 -15.59
C GLY A 58 5.19 -22.64 -14.23
N SER A 59 6.32 -22.40 -13.57
CA SER A 59 6.39 -21.81 -12.23
C SER A 59 7.32 -20.60 -12.15
N LEU A 60 6.94 -19.67 -11.26
CA LEU A 60 7.77 -18.50 -10.93
C LEU A 60 9.09 -18.92 -10.26
N ALA A 61 9.09 -20.02 -9.49
CA ALA A 61 10.30 -20.57 -8.89
C ALA A 61 11.32 -21.02 -9.95
N LYS A 62 10.86 -21.71 -10.99
CA LYS A 62 11.75 -22.09 -12.10
C LYS A 62 12.24 -20.89 -12.89
N ALA A 63 11.37 -19.91 -13.13
CA ALA A 63 11.78 -18.66 -13.78
C ALA A 63 12.87 -17.91 -12.96
N GLN A 64 12.75 -17.90 -11.64
CA GLN A 64 13.75 -17.32 -10.74
C GLN A 64 15.09 -18.06 -10.81
N GLU A 65 15.08 -19.39 -10.80
CA GLU A 65 16.29 -20.20 -10.96
C GLU A 65 17.04 -19.85 -12.27
N LEU A 66 16.30 -19.76 -13.38
CA LEU A 66 16.87 -19.36 -14.67
C LEU A 66 17.41 -17.92 -14.64
N ALA A 67 16.68 -16.99 -14.02
CA ALA A 67 17.11 -15.59 -13.92
C ALA A 67 18.42 -15.46 -13.13
N ARG A 68 18.52 -16.19 -12.02
CA ARG A 68 19.71 -16.26 -11.17
C ARG A 68 20.96 -16.73 -11.92
N ALA A 69 20.80 -17.63 -12.90
CA ALA A 69 21.90 -18.13 -13.70
C ALA A 69 22.52 -17.04 -14.61
N HIS A 70 21.75 -16.03 -15.00
CA HIS A 70 22.17 -15.01 -15.97
C HIS A 70 22.40 -13.62 -15.37
N SER A 71 21.94 -13.35 -14.15
CA SER A 71 21.92 -11.99 -13.57
C SER A 71 23.30 -11.33 -13.33
N GLY A 72 24.40 -12.05 -13.55
CA GLY A 72 25.77 -11.51 -13.52
C GLY A 72 26.44 -11.34 -14.88
N GLU A 73 25.77 -11.75 -15.97
CA GLU A 73 26.31 -11.73 -17.35
C GLU A 73 25.50 -10.83 -18.29
N ALA A 74 24.25 -10.57 -17.94
CA ALA A 74 23.27 -9.90 -18.80
C ALA A 74 22.16 -9.27 -17.96
N ASP A 75 21.50 -8.26 -18.53
CA ASP A 75 20.20 -7.84 -18.01
C ASP A 75 19.18 -8.96 -18.21
N VAL A 76 18.39 -9.25 -17.18
CA VAL A 76 17.40 -10.33 -17.21
C VAL A 76 16.00 -9.76 -17.14
N VAL A 77 15.12 -10.21 -18.03
CA VAL A 77 13.69 -9.90 -18.01
C VAL A 77 12.90 -11.19 -17.86
N VAL A 78 12.20 -11.34 -16.74
CA VAL A 78 11.22 -12.39 -16.50
C VAL A 78 9.83 -11.86 -16.88
N GLU A 79 9.25 -12.39 -17.96
CA GLU A 79 7.95 -12.01 -18.48
C GLU A 79 6.86 -13.00 -18.06
N LEU A 80 5.88 -12.52 -17.31
CA LEU A 80 4.74 -13.29 -16.86
C LEU A 80 3.61 -13.19 -17.89
N ALA A 81 3.26 -14.31 -18.51
CA ALA A 81 2.08 -14.42 -19.36
C ALA A 81 0.79 -14.22 -18.53
N GLY A 82 -0.29 -13.80 -19.20
CA GLY A 82 -1.56 -13.52 -18.54
C GLY A 82 -2.16 -14.72 -17.83
N GLY A 83 -2.91 -14.45 -16.76
CA GLY A 83 -3.55 -15.47 -15.91
C GLY A 83 -2.98 -15.50 -14.50
N VAL A 84 -3.42 -16.51 -13.72
CA VAL A 84 -3.10 -16.61 -12.29
C VAL A 84 -1.94 -17.59 -12.06
N HIS A 85 -0.79 -17.04 -11.66
CA HIS A 85 0.39 -17.75 -11.21
C HIS A 85 0.26 -18.08 -9.72
N ARG A 86 -0.16 -19.31 -9.41
CA ARG A 86 -0.43 -19.73 -8.03
C ARG A 86 0.83 -20.21 -7.34
N LEU A 87 1.08 -19.65 -6.16
CA LEU A 87 2.18 -20.03 -5.30
C LEU A 87 1.75 -21.12 -4.31
N THR A 88 2.57 -22.15 -4.17
CA THR A 88 2.49 -23.12 -3.08
C THR A 88 3.30 -22.70 -1.86
N GLU A 89 4.29 -21.84 -2.07
CA GLU A 89 5.12 -21.21 -1.05
C GLU A 89 5.59 -19.82 -1.55
N PRO A 90 6.01 -18.91 -0.65
CA PRO A 90 6.48 -17.58 -1.04
C PRO A 90 7.71 -17.65 -1.96
N LEU A 91 7.78 -16.76 -2.96
CA LEU A 91 8.96 -16.59 -3.81
C LEU A 91 10.04 -15.83 -3.04
N LYS A 92 11.17 -16.50 -2.78
CA LYS A 92 12.26 -15.98 -1.94
C LYS A 92 13.41 -15.47 -2.78
N PHE A 93 13.67 -14.18 -2.74
CA PHE A 93 14.82 -13.53 -3.34
C PHE A 93 15.91 -13.33 -2.29
N THR A 94 17.10 -13.78 -2.64
CA THR A 94 18.34 -13.61 -1.87
C THR A 94 19.33 -12.79 -2.69
N SER A 95 20.51 -12.51 -2.14
CA SER A 95 21.56 -11.80 -2.90
C SER A 95 22.00 -12.52 -4.18
N ALA A 96 21.75 -13.82 -4.31
CA ALA A 96 22.00 -14.56 -5.54
C ALA A 96 21.09 -14.11 -6.70
N ASP A 97 19.90 -13.61 -6.38
CA ASP A 97 18.89 -13.17 -7.36
C ASP A 97 19.07 -11.72 -7.80
N SER A 98 20.01 -11.01 -7.20
CA SER A 98 20.30 -9.61 -7.51
C SER A 98 20.79 -9.44 -8.94
N GLY A 99 20.57 -8.24 -9.47
CA GLY A 99 21.43 -7.70 -10.52
C GLY A 99 22.89 -7.66 -10.04
N ARG A 100 23.82 -8.09 -10.89
CA ARG A 100 25.25 -8.18 -10.58
C ARG A 100 26.07 -7.63 -11.75
N ASN A 101 27.28 -7.16 -11.47
CA ASN A 101 28.22 -6.65 -12.48
C ASN A 101 27.66 -5.50 -13.36
N GLY A 102 26.77 -4.67 -12.81
CA GLY A 102 26.13 -3.57 -13.54
C GLY A 102 24.87 -3.95 -14.32
N HIS A 103 24.43 -5.21 -14.21
CA HIS A 103 23.17 -5.69 -14.80
C HIS A 103 22.00 -5.63 -13.81
N THR A 104 20.79 -5.69 -14.34
CA THR A 104 19.51 -5.59 -13.62
C THR A 104 18.65 -6.84 -13.82
N VAL A 105 17.71 -7.07 -12.90
CA VAL A 105 16.70 -8.13 -13.04
C VAL A 105 15.30 -7.50 -12.99
N THR A 106 14.53 -7.66 -14.05
CA THR A 106 13.17 -7.13 -14.16
C THR A 106 12.16 -8.27 -14.22
N TRP A 107 11.18 -8.24 -13.32
CA TRP A 107 9.99 -9.08 -13.37
C TRP A 107 8.82 -8.24 -13.84
N GLN A 108 8.19 -8.64 -14.95
CA GLN A 108 7.15 -7.84 -15.59
C GLN A 108 6.06 -8.69 -16.24
N ALA A 109 4.92 -8.09 -16.54
CA ALA A 109 3.95 -8.70 -17.44
C ALA A 109 4.53 -8.85 -18.86
N SER A 110 4.17 -9.94 -19.53
CA SER A 110 4.30 -10.02 -20.99
C SER A 110 3.50 -8.87 -21.64
N PRO A 111 3.90 -8.39 -22.82
CA PRO A 111 3.20 -7.29 -23.49
C PRO A 111 1.69 -7.53 -23.61
N GLY A 112 0.90 -6.67 -22.95
CA GLY A 112 -0.55 -6.72 -22.96
C GLY A 112 -1.20 -7.79 -22.07
N ALA A 113 -0.42 -8.48 -21.25
CA ALA A 113 -0.92 -9.40 -20.23
C ALA A 113 -1.28 -8.65 -18.94
N ALA A 114 -2.12 -9.28 -18.12
CA ALA A 114 -2.39 -8.89 -16.73
C ALA A 114 -2.17 -10.12 -15.83
N PRO A 115 -0.91 -10.45 -15.48
CA PRO A 115 -0.60 -11.59 -14.64
C PRO A 115 -0.92 -11.32 -13.17
N THR A 116 -1.48 -12.32 -12.50
CA THR A 116 -1.72 -12.30 -11.05
C THR A 116 -0.82 -13.31 -10.36
N VAL A 117 0.00 -12.87 -9.41
CA VAL A 117 0.71 -13.71 -8.46
C VAL A 117 -0.20 -13.92 -7.26
N SER A 118 -0.60 -15.17 -7.01
CA SER A 118 -1.65 -15.49 -6.02
C SER A 118 -1.22 -16.54 -5.01
N GLY A 119 -1.47 -16.28 -3.73
CA GLY A 119 -1.32 -17.25 -2.62
C GLY A 119 -2.59 -18.05 -2.34
N GLY A 120 -3.62 -17.89 -3.18
CA GLY A 120 -4.96 -18.43 -2.98
C GLY A 120 -5.31 -19.66 -3.81
N GLN A 121 -6.24 -20.45 -3.29
CA GLN A 121 -6.79 -21.64 -3.90
C GLN A 121 -8.27 -21.41 -4.29
N PRO A 122 -8.67 -21.70 -5.55
CA PRO A 122 -10.08 -21.71 -5.93
C PRO A 122 -10.85 -22.78 -5.16
N VAL A 123 -12.07 -22.45 -4.76
CA VAL A 123 -12.99 -23.37 -4.08
C VAL A 123 -14.16 -23.69 -5.00
N THR A 124 -14.21 -24.94 -5.45
CA THR A 124 -15.24 -25.47 -6.35
C THR A 124 -16.00 -26.63 -5.70
N GLY A 125 -16.99 -27.20 -6.40
CA GLY A 125 -17.71 -28.38 -5.91
C GLY A 125 -18.73 -28.06 -4.80
N TRP A 126 -19.36 -26.89 -4.89
CA TRP A 126 -20.38 -26.45 -3.93
C TRP A 126 -21.64 -27.30 -4.01
N THR A 127 -22.13 -27.75 -2.85
CA THR A 127 -23.40 -28.44 -2.69
C THR A 127 -24.25 -27.76 -1.64
N GLN A 128 -25.57 -27.80 -1.79
CA GLN A 128 -26.48 -27.23 -0.80
C GLN A 128 -26.37 -28.01 0.52
N HIS A 129 -26.14 -27.30 1.63
CA HIS A 129 -25.97 -27.89 2.96
C HIS A 129 -27.20 -27.68 3.85
N ASP A 130 -27.73 -26.45 3.85
CA ASP A 130 -28.98 -26.08 4.53
C ASP A 130 -29.85 -25.29 3.56
N ALA A 131 -30.95 -25.92 3.12
CA ALA A 131 -31.86 -25.31 2.16
C ALA A 131 -32.71 -24.17 2.77
N GLY A 132 -33.06 -24.25 4.05
CA GLY A 132 -33.87 -23.24 4.73
C GLY A 132 -33.08 -21.95 4.96
N ALA A 133 -31.80 -22.07 5.29
CA ALA A 133 -30.90 -20.92 5.48
C ALA A 133 -30.14 -20.51 4.19
N ASN A 134 -30.31 -21.24 3.09
CA ASN A 134 -29.53 -21.13 1.86
C ASN A 134 -28.00 -21.12 2.07
N ILE A 135 -27.53 -22.05 2.89
CA ILE A 135 -26.10 -22.27 3.17
C ILE A 135 -25.60 -23.41 2.29
N TRP A 136 -24.46 -23.16 1.65
CA TRP A 136 -23.77 -24.09 0.77
C TRP A 136 -22.45 -24.52 1.41
N VAL A 137 -21.96 -25.69 1.03
CA VAL A 137 -20.68 -26.23 1.51
C VAL A 137 -19.83 -26.72 0.34
N ALA A 138 -18.53 -26.52 0.44
CA ALA A 138 -17.53 -27.11 -0.44
C ALA A 138 -16.43 -27.78 0.39
N SER A 139 -15.80 -28.81 -0.18
CA SER A 139 -14.62 -29.43 0.42
C SER A 139 -13.38 -28.58 0.14
N VAL A 140 -12.56 -28.40 1.17
CA VAL A 140 -11.21 -27.82 1.08
C VAL A 140 -10.21 -28.80 1.70
N PRO A 141 -8.91 -28.72 1.39
CA PRO A 141 -7.94 -29.61 2.03
C PRO A 141 -8.00 -29.47 3.56
N GLN A 142 -8.08 -30.61 4.24
CA GLN A 142 -8.17 -30.67 5.70
C GLN A 142 -6.95 -29.99 6.34
N GLY A 143 -7.18 -29.24 7.41
CA GLY A 143 -6.15 -28.49 8.13
C GLY A 143 -5.81 -27.11 7.58
N ILE A 144 -6.31 -26.73 6.40
CA ILE A 144 -6.14 -25.37 5.89
C ILE A 144 -7.06 -24.41 6.65
N ASP A 145 -6.49 -23.29 7.10
CA ASP A 145 -7.20 -22.20 7.74
C ASP A 145 -6.97 -20.88 7.01
N SER A 146 -7.90 -19.94 7.18
CA SER A 146 -7.80 -18.57 6.67
C SER A 146 -8.68 -17.64 7.49
N ARG A 147 -8.30 -16.36 7.54
CA ARG A 147 -9.17 -15.27 8.02
C ARG A 147 -9.91 -14.53 6.90
N GLN A 148 -9.52 -14.75 5.65
CA GLN A 148 -10.11 -14.10 4.48
C GLN A 148 -10.69 -15.12 3.51
N LEU A 149 -11.74 -14.70 2.80
CA LEU A 149 -12.32 -15.39 1.65
C LEU A 149 -12.71 -14.32 0.63
N TYR A 150 -12.42 -14.54 -0.65
CA TYR A 150 -12.82 -13.63 -1.71
C TYR A 150 -13.87 -14.30 -2.60
N VAL A 151 -14.95 -13.57 -2.88
CA VAL A 151 -16.04 -14.01 -3.75
C VAL A 151 -16.27 -12.94 -4.82
N ASP A 152 -16.07 -13.32 -6.08
CA ASP A 152 -16.08 -12.44 -7.25
C ASP A 152 -15.24 -11.17 -7.03
N GLY A 153 -14.01 -11.36 -6.55
CA GLY A 153 -13.06 -10.27 -6.26
C GLY A 153 -13.42 -9.40 -5.06
N THR A 154 -14.44 -9.73 -4.26
CA THR A 154 -14.82 -8.95 -3.07
C THR A 154 -14.47 -9.72 -1.80
N LEU A 155 -13.96 -9.02 -0.77
CA LEU A 155 -13.73 -9.62 0.55
C LEU A 155 -15.08 -10.02 1.17
N ALA A 156 -15.28 -11.31 1.39
CA ALA A 156 -16.50 -11.83 2.00
C ALA A 156 -16.41 -11.69 3.54
N PRO A 157 -17.44 -11.14 4.21
CA PRO A 157 -17.43 -11.00 5.66
C PRO A 157 -17.41 -12.36 6.34
N ARG A 158 -16.52 -12.55 7.33
CA ARG A 158 -16.53 -13.74 8.17
C ARG A 158 -17.83 -13.80 8.98
N ALA A 159 -18.32 -15.01 9.26
CA ALA A 159 -19.50 -15.21 10.10
C ALA A 159 -19.31 -14.54 11.46
N SER A 160 -20.21 -13.64 11.82
CA SER A 160 -20.08 -12.80 13.03
C SER A 160 -21.41 -12.31 13.58
N ILE A 161 -21.39 -11.94 14.86
CA ILE A 161 -22.49 -11.28 15.57
C ILE A 161 -21.94 -10.13 16.43
N PRO A 162 -22.58 -8.95 16.44
CA PRO A 162 -22.28 -7.93 17.43
C PRO A 162 -22.83 -8.36 18.80
N ILE A 163 -22.15 -7.98 19.88
CA ILE A 163 -22.65 -8.10 21.25
C ILE A 163 -22.53 -6.75 21.96
N SER A 164 -23.46 -6.42 22.87
CA SER A 164 -23.34 -5.20 23.66
C SER A 164 -22.33 -5.39 24.77
N ARG A 165 -21.57 -4.34 25.11
CA ARG A 165 -20.75 -4.32 26.33
C ARG A 165 -21.59 -4.52 27.60
N ASN A 166 -22.86 -4.12 27.59
CA ASN A 166 -23.77 -4.33 28.73
C ASN A 166 -24.27 -5.78 28.83
N ASP A 167 -24.11 -6.59 27.79
CA ASP A 167 -24.51 -8.00 27.80
C ASP A 167 -23.47 -8.90 28.48
N VAL A 168 -22.28 -8.37 28.77
CA VAL A 168 -21.15 -9.12 29.32
C VAL A 168 -20.44 -8.33 30.43
N ARG A 169 -19.82 -9.04 31.37
CA ARG A 169 -18.92 -8.48 32.37
C ARG A 169 -17.53 -9.07 32.17
N ILE A 170 -16.52 -8.22 32.04
CA ILE A 170 -15.12 -8.61 31.92
C ILE A 170 -14.61 -9.17 33.26
N THR A 171 -13.83 -10.24 33.22
CA THR A 171 -13.22 -10.94 34.37
C THR A 171 -11.74 -11.22 34.09
N ASN A 172 -10.99 -11.64 35.12
CA ASN A 172 -9.56 -11.96 34.99
C ASN A 172 -9.24 -13.02 33.92
N SER A 173 -10.16 -13.95 33.65
CA SER A 173 -9.95 -15.05 32.70
C SER A 173 -10.83 -14.99 31.45
N GLY A 174 -11.70 -13.99 31.33
CA GLY A 174 -12.59 -13.84 30.18
C GLY A 174 -13.79 -12.96 30.47
N MET A 175 -14.99 -13.44 30.20
CA MET A 175 -16.24 -12.68 30.39
C MET A 175 -17.32 -13.52 31.04
N THR A 176 -18.26 -12.88 31.73
CA THR A 176 -19.53 -13.47 32.18
C THR A 176 -20.66 -12.87 31.36
N ILE A 177 -21.50 -13.71 30.76
CA ILE A 177 -22.74 -13.33 30.09
C ILE A 177 -23.73 -12.84 31.14
N LEU A 178 -24.26 -11.63 30.95
CA LEU A 178 -25.30 -10.99 31.76
C LEU A 178 -26.67 -11.09 31.08
N ASN A 179 -26.70 -11.06 29.74
CA ASN A 179 -27.92 -11.18 28.96
C ASN A 179 -28.19 -12.65 28.59
N SER A 180 -29.27 -13.22 29.12
CA SER A 180 -29.63 -14.63 28.91
C SER A 180 -29.89 -14.99 27.44
N ALA A 181 -30.15 -14.01 26.57
CA ALA A 181 -30.24 -14.21 25.13
C ALA A 181 -28.93 -14.73 24.50
N LEU A 182 -27.78 -14.58 25.18
CA LEU A 182 -26.49 -15.10 24.73
C LEU A 182 -26.14 -16.47 25.34
N ASN A 183 -26.96 -17.04 26.23
CA ASN A 183 -26.65 -18.33 26.89
C ASN A 183 -26.48 -19.50 25.91
N TYR A 184 -27.08 -19.41 24.71
CA TYR A 184 -26.89 -20.42 23.66
C TYR A 184 -25.43 -20.52 23.18
N LEU A 185 -24.58 -19.52 23.42
CA LEU A 185 -23.17 -19.58 23.06
C LEU A 185 -22.46 -20.79 23.70
N ALA A 186 -22.90 -21.19 24.90
CA ALA A 186 -22.37 -22.36 25.61
C ALA A 186 -22.67 -23.71 24.92
N THR A 187 -23.62 -23.75 23.98
CA THR A 187 -23.97 -24.98 23.25
C THR A 187 -23.27 -25.08 21.90
N LEU A 188 -22.56 -24.03 21.48
CA LEU A 188 -21.89 -24.03 20.18
C LEU A 188 -20.72 -25.03 20.15
N PRO A 189 -20.54 -25.75 19.03
CA PRO A 189 -19.33 -26.56 18.83
C PRO A 189 -18.12 -25.65 18.55
N GLN A 190 -16.92 -26.22 18.66
CA GLN A 190 -15.66 -25.55 18.28
C GLN A 190 -15.50 -24.15 18.90
N GLN A 191 -15.92 -23.99 20.18
CA GLN A 191 -15.89 -22.70 20.89
C GLN A 191 -14.50 -22.07 20.89
N ASN A 192 -13.44 -22.89 20.90
CA ASN A 192 -12.06 -22.43 20.87
C ASN A 192 -11.63 -21.74 19.56
N ARG A 193 -12.47 -21.75 18.53
CA ARG A 193 -12.28 -21.01 17.28
C ARG A 193 -13.02 -19.66 17.28
N ILE A 194 -13.95 -19.44 18.19
CA ILE A 194 -14.65 -18.16 18.33
C ILE A 194 -13.64 -17.11 18.79
N GLU A 195 -13.72 -15.91 18.23
CA GLU A 195 -12.87 -14.79 18.61
C GLU A 195 -13.70 -13.54 18.89
N LEU A 196 -13.25 -12.76 19.88
CA LEU A 196 -13.78 -11.46 20.21
C LEU A 196 -12.92 -10.39 19.55
N GLU A 197 -13.55 -9.57 18.72
CA GLU A 197 -13.02 -8.29 18.24
C GLU A 197 -13.47 -7.17 19.21
N SER A 198 -12.55 -6.28 19.58
CA SER A 198 -12.83 -5.05 20.31
C SER A 198 -12.31 -3.86 19.51
N LEU A 199 -13.23 -3.08 18.95
CA LEU A 199 -12.91 -1.86 18.20
C LEU A 199 -13.00 -0.65 19.13
N ASN A 200 -11.84 -0.08 19.46
CA ASN A 200 -11.68 0.94 20.51
C ASN A 200 -11.46 2.33 19.91
N SER A 201 -10.55 3.15 20.47
CA SER A 201 -10.36 4.56 20.08
C SER A 201 -9.38 4.70 18.93
N PHE A 202 -8.26 3.98 19.03
CA PHE A 202 -7.22 3.87 18.00
C PHE A 202 -6.75 2.42 17.82
N THR A 203 -7.27 1.48 18.60
CA THR A 203 -6.91 0.06 18.51
C THR A 203 -8.06 -0.81 18.01
N ASP A 204 -7.71 -1.82 17.22
CA ASP A 204 -8.58 -2.93 16.81
C ASP A 204 -7.95 -4.22 17.37
N ARG A 205 -8.67 -4.94 18.23
CA ARG A 205 -8.09 -5.94 19.14
C ARG A 205 -8.80 -7.28 19.00
N TYR A 206 -8.05 -8.38 18.96
CA TYR A 206 -8.62 -9.73 18.83
C TYR A 206 -8.13 -10.66 19.95
N ALA A 207 -9.07 -11.36 20.59
CA ALA A 207 -8.80 -12.39 21.58
C ALA A 207 -9.67 -13.64 21.33
N PRO A 208 -9.09 -14.85 21.18
CA PRO A 208 -9.87 -16.05 21.00
C PRO A 208 -10.45 -16.59 22.31
N VAL A 209 -11.62 -17.22 22.19
CA VAL A 209 -12.29 -17.97 23.25
C VAL A 209 -11.52 -19.29 23.46
N GLN A 210 -11.46 -19.75 24.71
CA GLN A 210 -11.00 -21.09 25.07
C GLN A 210 -12.19 -22.05 25.22
N SER A 211 -13.18 -21.66 26.02
CA SER A 211 -14.40 -22.43 26.26
C SER A 211 -15.53 -21.53 26.80
N ILE A 212 -16.76 -22.00 26.67
CA ILE A 212 -17.97 -21.36 27.18
C ILE A 212 -18.77 -22.40 27.97
N SER A 213 -18.99 -22.14 29.26
CA SER A 213 -19.71 -23.03 30.17
C SER A 213 -20.74 -22.24 30.98
N GLY A 214 -22.02 -22.56 30.80
CA GLY A 214 -23.11 -21.76 31.37
C GLY A 214 -23.03 -20.32 30.88
N THR A 215 -22.85 -19.37 31.79
CA THR A 215 -22.65 -17.94 31.45
C THR A 215 -21.18 -17.54 31.37
N ALA A 216 -20.22 -18.41 31.69
CA ALA A 216 -18.81 -18.08 31.71
C ALA A 216 -18.17 -18.31 30.32
N ILE A 217 -17.62 -17.26 29.72
CA ILE A 217 -16.75 -17.31 28.54
C ILE A 217 -15.31 -17.24 29.06
N THR A 218 -14.58 -18.35 29.00
CA THR A 218 -13.15 -18.39 29.30
C THR A 218 -12.37 -18.09 28.03
N MET A 219 -11.42 -17.16 28.09
CA MET A 219 -10.63 -16.70 26.95
C MET A 219 -9.24 -17.33 26.97
N GLN A 220 -8.62 -17.50 25.79
CA GLN A 220 -7.28 -18.06 25.72
C GLN A 220 -6.24 -17.09 26.28
N GLN A 221 -5.20 -17.67 26.90
CA GLN A 221 -4.08 -16.93 27.46
C GLN A 221 -2.81 -17.18 26.65
N PRO A 222 -1.92 -16.19 26.48
CA PRO A 222 -1.95 -14.85 27.08
C PRO A 222 -2.82 -13.80 26.35
N ALA A 223 -3.52 -14.17 25.26
CA ALA A 223 -4.28 -13.22 24.45
C ALA A 223 -5.24 -12.32 25.25
N TRP A 224 -6.03 -12.91 26.15
CA TRP A 224 -6.97 -12.15 26.97
C TRP A 224 -6.28 -11.11 27.84
N ASN A 225 -5.21 -11.51 28.53
CA ASN A 225 -4.48 -10.62 29.39
C ASN A 225 -3.79 -9.50 28.59
N ASN A 226 -3.14 -9.85 27.48
CA ASN A 226 -2.49 -8.86 26.60
C ASN A 226 -3.48 -7.82 26.06
N ASN A 227 -4.69 -8.24 25.67
CA ASN A 227 -5.73 -7.33 25.17
C ASN A 227 -6.29 -6.38 26.25
N ASN A 228 -6.05 -6.69 27.52
CA ASN A 228 -6.47 -5.90 28.66
C ASN A 228 -5.30 -5.20 29.37
N TRP A 229 -4.15 -5.09 28.70
CA TRP A 229 -2.92 -4.52 29.27
C TRP A 229 -2.37 -3.39 28.41
N GLY A 230 -2.09 -2.25 29.03
CA GLY A 230 -1.59 -1.05 28.36
C GLY A 230 -2.65 0.05 28.24
N TYR A 231 -2.72 0.66 27.07
CA TYR A 231 -3.58 1.82 26.78
C TYR A 231 -4.68 1.43 25.79
N ASP A 232 -5.82 2.12 25.83
CA ASP A 232 -6.98 1.86 24.97
C ASP A 232 -7.35 0.36 24.93
N THR A 233 -7.42 -0.24 26.12
CA THR A 233 -7.56 -1.69 26.30
C THR A 233 -8.98 -2.16 25.99
N LEU A 234 -9.15 -3.47 25.76
CA LEU A 234 -10.48 -4.07 25.57
C LEU A 234 -11.43 -3.73 26.73
N ALA A 235 -10.96 -3.81 27.98
CA ALA A 235 -11.79 -3.51 29.14
C ALA A 235 -12.04 -2.03 29.40
N ARG A 236 -11.13 -1.14 28.98
CA ARG A 236 -11.23 0.30 29.20
C ARG A 236 -10.76 1.07 27.96
N PRO A 237 -11.58 1.08 26.89
CA PRO A 237 -11.31 1.93 25.74
C PRO A 237 -11.42 3.41 26.15
N PHE A 238 -10.67 4.31 25.49
CA PHE A 238 -10.82 5.75 25.75
C PHE A 238 -12.11 6.33 25.16
N ALA A 239 -12.53 5.79 24.02
CA ALA A 239 -13.78 6.05 23.32
C ALA A 239 -14.19 4.81 22.50
N GLY A 240 -15.47 4.74 22.12
CA GLY A 240 -16.00 3.61 21.36
C GLY A 240 -16.09 2.33 22.21
N GLY A 241 -15.54 1.22 21.70
CA GLY A 241 -15.60 -0.10 22.34
C GLY A 241 -16.68 -1.01 21.74
N GLY A 242 -16.77 -1.10 20.42
CA GLY A 242 -17.62 -2.10 19.79
C GLY A 242 -17.10 -3.52 20.09
N LEU A 243 -17.99 -4.47 20.40
CA LEU A 243 -17.64 -5.87 20.58
C LEU A 243 -18.33 -6.75 19.53
N THR A 244 -17.55 -7.59 18.85
CA THR A 244 -18.06 -8.54 17.86
C THR A 244 -17.50 -9.93 18.12
N LEU A 245 -18.35 -10.95 18.15
CA LEU A 245 -17.93 -12.34 18.14
C LEU A 245 -17.90 -12.85 16.70
N HIS A 246 -16.80 -13.49 16.32
CA HIS A 246 -16.60 -14.03 14.97
C HIS A 246 -16.41 -15.55 15.01
N ASN A 247 -16.50 -16.15 13.82
CA ASN A 247 -15.99 -17.48 13.51
C ASN A 247 -16.72 -18.66 14.18
N ALA A 248 -18.05 -18.63 14.15
CA ALA A 248 -18.87 -19.82 14.40
C ALA A 248 -19.84 -20.07 13.25
N TYR A 249 -20.14 -21.34 12.95
CA TYR A 249 -21.12 -21.71 11.92
C TYR A 249 -22.50 -21.07 12.17
N SER A 250 -22.94 -21.04 13.43
CA SER A 250 -24.22 -20.43 13.83
C SER A 250 -24.28 -18.90 13.65
N PHE A 251 -23.14 -18.25 13.36
CA PHE A 251 -23.08 -16.83 13.05
C PHE A 251 -23.28 -16.53 11.56
N LEU A 252 -23.52 -17.54 10.71
CA LEU A 252 -23.94 -17.38 9.31
C LEU A 252 -25.37 -16.83 9.22
N ARG A 253 -25.53 -15.52 9.43
CA ARG A 253 -26.83 -14.84 9.52
C ARG A 253 -27.16 -13.99 8.29
N THR A 254 -26.16 -13.42 7.66
CA THR A 254 -26.30 -12.49 6.53
C THR A 254 -25.76 -13.13 5.25
N ALA A 255 -26.45 -12.91 4.12
CA ALA A 255 -25.95 -13.33 2.81
C ALA A 255 -24.56 -12.75 2.54
N GLY A 256 -23.67 -13.56 1.99
CA GLY A 256 -22.26 -13.23 1.78
C GLY A 256 -21.35 -13.65 2.92
N GLN A 257 -21.87 -14.07 4.08
CA GLN A 257 -21.03 -14.57 5.16
C GLN A 257 -20.51 -15.99 4.90
N TRP A 258 -19.34 -16.29 5.45
CA TRP A 258 -18.71 -17.61 5.36
C TRP A 258 -18.16 -18.10 6.71
N TYR A 259 -18.02 -19.41 6.81
CA TYR A 259 -17.42 -20.11 7.94
C TYR A 259 -16.51 -21.24 7.43
N LEU A 260 -15.31 -21.36 7.98
CA LEU A 260 -14.37 -22.42 7.64
C LEU A 260 -14.15 -23.34 8.83
N ASP A 261 -14.32 -24.63 8.58
CA ASP A 261 -13.99 -25.73 9.48
C ASP A 261 -12.77 -26.48 8.93
N PRO A 262 -11.54 -26.14 9.38
CA PRO A 262 -10.32 -26.82 8.96
C PRO A 262 -10.28 -28.27 9.41
N GLN A 263 -10.88 -28.61 10.55
CA GLN A 263 -10.88 -29.97 11.09
C GLN A 263 -11.68 -30.91 10.18
N ALA A 264 -12.84 -30.44 9.70
CA ALA A 264 -13.68 -31.17 8.76
C ALA A 264 -13.23 -31.01 7.29
N GLY A 265 -12.35 -30.05 6.98
CA GLY A 265 -12.00 -29.70 5.60
C GLY A 265 -13.21 -29.13 4.83
N LYS A 266 -14.00 -28.27 5.48
CA LYS A 266 -15.25 -27.73 4.92
C LYS A 266 -15.28 -26.21 4.96
N LEU A 267 -15.65 -25.61 3.83
CA LEU A 267 -15.98 -24.19 3.74
C LEU A 267 -17.49 -24.05 3.52
N TYR A 268 -18.13 -23.27 4.39
CA TYR A 268 -19.55 -22.95 4.34
C TYR A 268 -19.74 -21.50 3.89
N TYR A 269 -20.71 -21.27 3.02
CA TYR A 269 -21.02 -19.95 2.48
C TYR A 269 -22.54 -19.74 2.43
N LYS A 270 -23.02 -18.64 3.01
CA LYS A 270 -24.43 -18.26 2.98
C LYS A 270 -24.68 -17.35 1.78
N THR A 271 -25.63 -17.72 0.93
CA THR A 271 -26.03 -16.89 -0.22
C THR A 271 -27.37 -16.19 0.04
N ALA A 272 -27.69 -15.18 -0.76
CA ALA A 272 -29.03 -14.60 -0.77
C ALA A 272 -30.05 -15.66 -1.20
N SER A 273 -31.31 -15.55 -0.76
CA SER A 273 -32.35 -16.56 -1.09
C SER A 273 -32.45 -16.80 -2.60
N GLY A 274 -32.50 -18.06 -3.01
CA GLY A 274 -32.57 -18.47 -4.42
C GLY A 274 -31.28 -18.32 -5.23
N GLN A 275 -30.20 -17.82 -4.63
CA GLN A 275 -28.88 -17.73 -5.28
C GLN A 275 -28.03 -18.98 -4.97
N SER A 276 -27.02 -19.23 -5.81
CA SER A 276 -26.07 -20.33 -5.68
C SER A 276 -24.62 -19.82 -5.84
N PRO A 277 -23.64 -20.37 -5.12
CA PRO A 277 -22.22 -20.08 -5.36
C PRO A 277 -21.61 -20.93 -6.48
N VAL A 278 -22.36 -21.88 -7.06
CA VAL A 278 -21.85 -22.74 -8.14
C VAL A 278 -21.46 -21.89 -9.34
N GLY A 279 -20.21 -22.01 -9.78
CA GLY A 279 -19.66 -21.26 -10.91
C GLY A 279 -19.16 -19.85 -10.58
N ARG A 280 -19.31 -19.38 -9.33
CA ARG A 280 -18.71 -18.11 -8.88
C ARG A 280 -17.21 -18.25 -8.65
N ASP A 281 -16.50 -17.13 -8.77
CA ASP A 281 -15.06 -17.09 -8.45
C ASP A 281 -14.90 -16.97 -6.93
N ILE A 282 -14.61 -18.10 -6.26
CA ILE A 282 -14.40 -18.14 -4.82
C ILE A 282 -12.98 -18.59 -4.56
N VAL A 283 -12.19 -17.73 -3.92
CA VAL A 283 -10.78 -17.98 -3.64
C VAL A 283 -10.53 -17.95 -2.14
N LEU A 284 -9.93 -19.02 -1.63
CA LEU A 284 -9.45 -19.18 -0.26
C LEU A 284 -7.94 -18.92 -0.20
N PRO A 285 -7.49 -17.79 0.34
CA PRO A 285 -6.07 -17.52 0.60
C PRO A 285 -5.42 -18.55 1.54
N ARG A 286 -4.13 -18.84 1.33
CA ARG A 286 -3.38 -19.81 2.15
C ARG A 286 -2.03 -19.31 2.64
N LEU A 287 -1.35 -18.46 1.86
CA LEU A 287 -0.02 -17.96 2.19
C LEU A 287 -0.10 -16.63 2.95
N THR A 288 0.81 -16.40 3.88
CA THR A 288 0.96 -15.08 4.53
C THR A 288 1.79 -14.12 3.70
N SER A 289 2.73 -14.58 2.88
CA SER A 289 3.46 -13.74 1.94
C SER A 289 3.55 -14.37 0.56
N LEU A 290 3.73 -13.54 -0.45
CA LEU A 290 3.91 -13.93 -1.86
C LEU A 290 5.36 -13.78 -2.28
N VAL A 291 6.01 -12.69 -1.86
CA VAL A 291 7.38 -12.34 -2.23
C VAL A 291 8.16 -11.93 -0.99
N GLN A 292 9.35 -12.50 -0.84
CA GLN A 292 10.28 -12.22 0.24
C GLN A 292 11.62 -11.83 -0.37
N MET A 293 12.00 -10.54 -0.32
CA MET A 293 13.31 -10.06 -0.73
C MET A 293 14.16 -9.83 0.50
N SER A 294 15.03 -10.79 0.79
CA SER A 294 15.87 -10.79 1.98
C SER A 294 17.28 -11.27 1.67
N GLY A 295 18.22 -10.31 1.66
CA GLY A 295 19.65 -10.62 1.58
C GLY A 295 20.22 -10.89 2.96
N THR A 296 21.51 -10.66 3.12
CA THR A 296 22.12 -10.41 4.44
C THR A 296 22.53 -8.95 4.52
N LEU A 297 22.75 -8.41 5.72
CA LEU A 297 23.21 -7.03 5.87
C LEU A 297 24.55 -6.75 5.16
N ALA A 298 25.40 -7.79 5.02
CA ALA A 298 26.65 -7.71 4.27
C ALA A 298 26.45 -7.88 2.76
N ASN A 299 25.49 -8.72 2.35
CA ASN A 299 25.18 -9.01 0.95
C ASN A 299 23.68 -8.82 0.72
N PRO A 300 23.22 -7.57 0.54
CA PRO A 300 21.80 -7.29 0.35
C PRO A 300 21.30 -7.78 -1.03
N VAL A 301 19.99 -7.93 -1.17
CA VAL A 301 19.34 -8.09 -2.50
C VAL A 301 19.48 -6.76 -3.26
N ARG A 302 19.81 -6.79 -4.55
CA ARG A 302 20.08 -5.58 -5.33
C ARG A 302 19.43 -5.55 -6.70
N ASP A 303 19.05 -4.34 -7.14
CA ASP A 303 18.79 -4.00 -8.54
C ASP A 303 17.70 -4.85 -9.21
N ILE A 304 16.58 -5.01 -8.49
CA ILE A 304 15.40 -5.75 -8.96
C ILE A 304 14.23 -4.79 -9.19
N THR A 305 13.60 -4.88 -10.36
CA THR A 305 12.34 -4.18 -10.67
C THR A 305 11.19 -5.18 -10.77
N MET A 306 10.07 -4.90 -10.10
CA MET A 306 8.80 -5.59 -10.29
C MET A 306 7.77 -4.62 -10.85
N ARG A 307 7.18 -4.95 -12.00
CA ARG A 307 6.25 -4.06 -12.70
C ARG A 307 5.08 -4.74 -13.39
N ASP A 308 4.01 -3.96 -13.57
CA ASP A 308 2.85 -4.33 -14.40
C ASP A 308 2.15 -5.64 -13.96
N MET A 309 2.20 -6.00 -12.68
CA MET A 309 1.61 -7.25 -12.16
C MET A 309 0.65 -7.03 -10.99
N VAL A 310 -0.16 -8.05 -10.71
CA VAL A 310 -1.14 -8.06 -9.61
C VAL A 310 -0.68 -9.05 -8.53
N PHE A 311 -0.73 -8.64 -7.26
CA PHE A 311 -0.47 -9.47 -6.09
C PHE A 311 -1.78 -9.71 -5.32
N GLU A 312 -2.18 -10.96 -5.15
CA GLU A 312 -3.46 -11.31 -4.52
C GLU A 312 -3.42 -12.52 -3.56
N HIS A 313 -4.44 -12.59 -2.72
CA HIS A 313 -4.86 -13.76 -1.95
C HIS A 313 -3.84 -14.25 -0.93
N THR A 314 -3.53 -13.42 0.05
CA THR A 314 -2.83 -13.82 1.27
C THR A 314 -3.75 -13.87 2.50
N THR A 315 -3.31 -14.52 3.57
CA THR A 315 -4.01 -14.63 4.86
C THR A 315 -3.03 -14.49 6.03
N TRP A 316 -3.47 -13.92 7.14
CA TRP A 316 -2.65 -13.78 8.35
C TRP A 316 -3.35 -14.32 9.58
N LEU A 317 -2.87 -15.44 10.12
CA LEU A 317 -3.60 -16.21 11.14
C LEU A 317 -3.36 -15.76 12.59
N GLN A 318 -2.38 -14.89 12.84
CA GLN A 318 -1.97 -14.45 14.20
C GLN A 318 -3.14 -14.06 15.12
N PRO A 319 -4.15 -13.27 14.70
CA PRO A 319 -5.24 -12.87 15.58
C PRO A 319 -6.06 -14.03 16.16
N GLY A 320 -6.09 -15.17 15.47
CA GLY A 320 -6.80 -16.39 15.92
C GLY A 320 -5.96 -17.32 16.78
N THR A 321 -4.69 -17.00 17.05
CA THR A 321 -3.80 -17.80 17.91
C THR A 321 -4.00 -17.47 19.39
N SER A 322 -3.47 -18.30 20.30
CA SER A 322 -3.51 -18.04 21.76
C SER A 322 -2.79 -16.76 22.21
N ILE A 323 -2.03 -16.10 21.32
CA ILE A 323 -1.46 -14.76 21.53
C ILE A 323 -2.46 -13.65 21.18
N GLY A 324 -3.35 -13.91 20.21
CA GLY A 324 -4.29 -12.93 19.69
C GLY A 324 -3.62 -11.76 18.96
N TYR A 325 -4.33 -10.64 18.90
CA TYR A 325 -3.83 -9.37 18.38
C TYR A 325 -4.15 -8.25 19.38
N ALA A 326 -3.27 -8.09 20.36
CA ALA A 326 -3.32 -7.00 21.33
C ALA A 326 -2.58 -5.78 20.77
N ASN A 327 -3.23 -5.11 19.82
CA ASN A 327 -2.71 -3.92 19.15
C ASN A 327 -2.32 -2.81 20.12
N GLN A 328 -1.27 -2.07 19.78
CA GLN A 328 -0.76 -0.93 20.54
C GLN A 328 -0.73 0.37 19.73
N GLN A 329 -0.75 0.30 18.40
CA GLN A 329 -1.06 1.37 17.41
C GLN A 329 -0.59 0.91 16.02
N SER A 330 -1.33 1.24 14.97
CA SER A 330 -0.93 1.09 13.55
C SER A 330 -0.21 -0.23 13.18
N GLY A 331 -0.74 -1.38 13.59
CA GLY A 331 -0.19 -2.70 13.29
C GLY A 331 0.83 -3.24 14.29
N ALA A 332 1.26 -2.46 15.29
CA ALA A 332 2.14 -2.95 16.34
C ALA A 332 1.35 -3.68 17.43
N PHE A 333 1.82 -4.82 17.92
CA PHE A 333 1.07 -5.62 18.91
C PHE A 333 1.96 -6.34 19.91
N ILE A 334 1.40 -6.78 21.05
CA ILE A 334 2.11 -7.60 22.03
C ILE A 334 2.16 -9.07 21.54
N PRO A 335 3.34 -9.64 21.19
CA PRO A 335 3.41 -10.92 20.48
C PRO A 335 3.66 -12.13 21.38
N ALA A 336 3.72 -11.94 22.69
CA ALA A 336 4.08 -12.97 23.66
C ALA A 336 3.38 -12.71 25.00
N GLY A 337 3.44 -13.68 25.91
CA GLY A 337 3.01 -13.49 27.30
C GLY A 337 4.09 -12.80 28.12
N TYR A 338 3.67 -12.01 29.11
CA TYR A 338 4.56 -11.28 30.02
C TYR A 338 4.06 -11.42 31.46
N GLN A 339 4.95 -11.17 32.42
CA GLN A 339 4.58 -11.11 33.83
C GLN A 339 3.81 -9.81 34.11
N MET A 340 2.61 -9.95 34.68
CA MET A 340 1.71 -8.84 34.98
C MET A 340 1.30 -8.85 36.45
N PRO A 341 0.91 -7.70 37.02
CA PRO A 341 0.29 -7.66 38.34
C PRO A 341 -0.98 -8.51 38.41
N GLY A 342 -1.24 -9.14 39.56
CA GLY A 342 -2.47 -9.93 39.75
C GLY A 342 -3.77 -9.10 39.66
N ASP A 343 -3.66 -7.79 39.82
CA ASP A 343 -4.73 -6.80 39.74
C ASP A 343 -4.68 -5.97 38.44
N PHE A 344 -4.04 -6.46 37.36
CA PHE A 344 -3.80 -5.71 36.11
C PHE A 344 -5.09 -5.13 35.48
N LEU A 345 -6.24 -5.80 35.65
CA LEU A 345 -7.54 -5.30 35.20
C LEU A 345 -8.02 -4.05 35.94
N THR A 346 -7.37 -3.64 37.02
CA THR A 346 -7.66 -2.39 37.72
C THR A 346 -6.45 -1.46 37.77
N SER A 347 -5.23 -2.01 37.87
CA SER A 347 -4.00 -1.25 38.05
C SER A 347 -3.29 -0.86 36.75
N CYS A 348 -3.60 -1.50 35.61
CA CYS A 348 -2.84 -1.36 34.36
C CYS A 348 -3.69 -1.03 33.11
N GLN A 349 -4.96 -0.62 33.26
CA GLN A 349 -5.86 -0.32 32.14
C GLN A 349 -5.59 1.04 31.46
N SER A 350 -4.57 1.77 31.90
CA SER A 350 -4.09 3.01 31.26
C SER A 350 -2.57 3.10 31.42
N GLY A 351 -1.91 1.99 31.13
CA GLY A 351 -0.48 1.77 31.37
C GLY A 351 -0.15 1.50 32.84
N CYS A 352 1.00 0.85 33.04
CA CYS A 352 1.65 0.65 34.33
C CYS A 352 3.13 0.32 34.09
N GLN A 353 3.97 0.37 35.12
CA GLN A 353 5.41 0.18 34.95
C GLN A 353 5.77 -1.15 34.28
N GLN A 354 5.11 -2.26 34.64
CA GLN A 354 5.39 -3.57 34.04
C GLN A 354 5.02 -3.62 32.55
N PHE A 355 4.03 -2.84 32.10
CA PHE A 355 3.65 -2.77 30.69
C PHE A 355 4.78 -2.15 29.84
N GLU A 356 5.51 -1.18 30.41
CA GLU A 356 6.62 -0.53 29.73
C GLU A 356 7.74 -1.52 29.35
N ALA A 357 7.90 -2.63 30.08
CA ALA A 357 8.85 -3.69 29.76
C ALA A 357 8.59 -4.39 28.42
N THR A 358 7.38 -4.25 27.86
CA THR A 358 6.99 -4.96 26.63
C THR A 358 7.40 -4.24 25.35
N ARG A 359 7.62 -2.91 25.40
CA ARG A 359 7.71 -2.05 24.21
C ARG A 359 8.75 -2.51 23.20
N ASN A 360 9.94 -2.86 23.70
CA ASN A 360 11.05 -3.34 22.86
C ASN A 360 10.81 -4.72 22.24
N GLY A 361 9.81 -5.45 22.72
CA GLY A 361 9.43 -6.77 22.24
C GLY A 361 8.26 -6.78 21.26
N TRP A 362 7.64 -5.64 20.95
CA TRP A 362 6.41 -5.61 20.14
C TRP A 362 6.57 -6.20 18.73
N GLY A 363 5.49 -6.80 18.26
CA GLY A 363 5.26 -7.35 16.92
C GLY A 363 4.85 -6.27 15.93
N GLN A 364 5.03 -6.51 14.63
CA GLN A 364 4.34 -5.76 13.56
C GLN A 364 3.55 -6.75 12.69
N VAL A 365 2.42 -6.32 12.12
CA VAL A 365 1.71 -7.07 11.08
C VAL A 365 2.65 -7.31 9.88
N PRO A 366 2.79 -8.55 9.37
CA PRO A 366 3.62 -8.83 8.20
C PRO A 366 2.98 -8.28 6.91
N ALA A 367 3.77 -8.15 5.84
CA ALA A 367 3.28 -7.77 4.52
C ALA A 367 3.19 -8.95 3.54
N ALA A 368 2.38 -8.82 2.49
CA ALA A 368 2.31 -9.80 1.41
C ALA A 368 3.58 -9.80 0.55
N VAL A 369 4.15 -8.62 0.30
CA VAL A 369 5.47 -8.46 -0.32
C VAL A 369 6.38 -7.81 0.71
N GLN A 370 7.52 -8.43 0.98
CA GLN A 370 8.43 -8.08 2.07
C GLN A 370 9.82 -7.80 1.51
N VAL A 371 10.44 -6.69 1.91
CA VAL A 371 11.76 -6.26 1.44
C VAL A 371 12.63 -5.82 2.62
N SER A 372 13.70 -6.54 2.94
CA SER A 372 14.68 -6.16 3.97
C SER A 372 16.09 -6.58 3.56
N ALA A 373 17.12 -5.96 4.13
CA ALA A 373 18.51 -6.14 3.69
C ALA A 373 18.60 -6.07 2.15
N ALA A 374 18.15 -4.97 1.56
CA ALA A 374 17.95 -4.81 0.13
C ALA A 374 18.23 -3.37 -0.34
N THR A 375 18.65 -3.21 -1.60
CA THR A 375 18.86 -1.88 -2.19
C THR A 375 18.59 -1.82 -3.69
N GLY A 376 18.19 -0.66 -4.21
CA GLY A 376 17.91 -0.51 -5.65
C GLY A 376 16.69 -1.32 -6.10
N ILE A 377 15.67 -1.45 -5.23
CA ILE A 377 14.46 -2.20 -5.53
C ILE A 377 13.37 -1.24 -6.01
N THR A 378 12.73 -1.57 -7.13
CA THR A 378 11.64 -0.76 -7.69
C THR A 378 10.36 -1.57 -7.83
N PHE A 379 9.26 -1.06 -7.28
CA PHE A 379 7.91 -1.52 -7.56
C PHE A 379 7.20 -0.44 -8.38
N THR A 380 6.82 -0.74 -9.62
CA THR A 380 6.10 0.22 -10.45
C THR A 380 4.91 -0.33 -11.21
N ASN A 381 3.81 0.43 -11.23
CA ASN A 381 2.58 0.05 -11.95
C ASN A 381 2.04 -1.34 -11.56
N ASN A 382 2.19 -1.73 -10.28
CA ASN A 382 1.62 -2.96 -9.76
C ASN A 382 0.27 -2.70 -9.07
N THR A 383 -0.52 -3.76 -8.92
CA THR A 383 -1.74 -3.75 -8.10
C THR A 383 -1.61 -4.74 -6.95
N PHE A 384 -1.67 -4.25 -5.73
CA PHE A 384 -1.78 -5.04 -4.51
C PHE A 384 -3.24 -5.04 -4.09
N ARG A 385 -3.91 -6.19 -4.17
CA ARG A 385 -5.30 -6.29 -3.74
C ARG A 385 -5.66 -7.65 -3.21
N HIS A 386 -6.73 -7.73 -2.41
CA HIS A 386 -7.22 -8.99 -1.87
C HIS A 386 -6.18 -9.68 -0.97
N LEU A 387 -5.53 -8.92 -0.09
CA LEU A 387 -4.50 -9.42 0.81
C LEU A 387 -4.99 -9.38 2.25
N GLY A 388 -4.67 -10.44 3.01
CA GLY A 388 -5.11 -10.64 4.38
C GLY A 388 -4.30 -9.90 5.45
N GLN A 389 -3.42 -8.98 5.05
CA GLN A 389 -2.56 -8.17 5.91
C GLN A 389 -2.04 -6.93 5.15
N VAL A 390 -0.85 -6.40 5.51
CA VAL A 390 -0.22 -5.27 4.79
C VAL A 390 0.11 -5.64 3.35
N GLY A 391 -0.01 -4.68 2.42
CA GLY A 391 0.36 -4.85 1.01
C GLY A 391 1.87 -5.02 0.83
N LEU A 392 2.62 -3.94 1.08
CA LEU A 392 4.08 -3.88 0.91
C LEU A 392 4.78 -3.45 2.21
N GLY A 393 5.75 -4.26 2.65
CA GLY A 393 6.59 -4.01 3.81
C GLY A 393 8.04 -3.75 3.42
N ILE A 394 8.61 -2.62 3.84
CA ILE A 394 9.96 -2.17 3.48
C ILE A 394 10.79 -1.94 4.73
N GLY A 395 11.85 -2.72 4.86
CA GLY A 395 12.74 -2.74 6.02
C GLY A 395 11.93 -2.89 7.30
N ASN A 396 11.09 -3.92 7.41
CA ASN A 396 10.40 -4.18 8.67
C ASN A 396 11.29 -4.98 9.62
N ASP A 397 10.93 -5.02 10.90
CA ASP A 397 11.63 -5.83 11.88
C ASP A 397 11.65 -7.31 11.48
N ALA A 398 12.66 -8.03 11.96
CA ALA A 398 12.87 -9.45 11.65
C ALA A 398 11.66 -10.35 11.97
N ASN A 399 10.85 -9.98 12.97
CA ASN A 399 9.64 -10.72 13.35
C ASN A 399 8.45 -10.49 12.41
N ALA A 400 8.47 -9.43 11.60
CA ALA A 400 7.45 -9.09 10.63
C ALA A 400 7.83 -9.54 9.20
N HIS A 401 9.09 -9.94 9.01
CA HIS A 401 9.57 -10.55 7.78
C HIS A 401 9.70 -12.06 7.96
N GLN A 402 9.01 -12.84 7.13
CA GLN A 402 8.95 -14.30 7.26
C GLN A 402 10.30 -15.01 7.00
N SER A 403 11.30 -14.33 6.42
CA SER A 403 12.66 -14.84 6.30
C SER A 403 13.45 -14.76 7.62
N GLY A 404 12.96 -14.00 8.60
CA GLY A 404 13.70 -13.65 9.82
C GLY A 404 14.76 -12.57 9.63
N VAL A 405 14.94 -12.04 8.40
CA VAL A 405 15.87 -10.94 8.11
C VAL A 405 15.07 -9.63 8.01
N GLY A 406 15.38 -8.69 8.89
CA GLY A 406 14.69 -7.40 8.97
C GLY A 406 15.64 -6.20 8.90
N LEU A 407 15.09 -5.05 8.52
CA LEU A 407 15.73 -3.74 8.37
C LEU A 407 16.97 -3.73 7.44
N GLY A 408 17.50 -2.56 7.12
CA GLY A 408 18.56 -2.38 6.12
C GLY A 408 18.04 -2.32 4.69
N ALA A 409 16.96 -1.58 4.46
CA ALA A 409 16.44 -1.27 3.13
C ALA A 409 16.92 0.12 2.68
N SER A 410 17.49 0.25 1.46
CA SER A 410 17.92 1.56 0.96
C SER A 410 17.75 1.77 -0.53
N ASN A 411 17.49 2.99 -0.99
CA ASN A 411 17.23 3.27 -2.41
C ASN A 411 16.08 2.41 -2.95
N ILE A 412 14.92 2.50 -2.29
CA ILE A 412 13.71 1.74 -2.65
C ILE A 412 12.71 2.71 -3.28
N THR A 413 12.18 2.36 -4.45
CA THR A 413 11.18 3.17 -5.16
C THR A 413 9.85 2.41 -5.27
N VAL A 414 8.79 3.02 -4.77
CA VAL A 414 7.40 2.54 -4.89
C VAL A 414 6.63 3.58 -5.66
N THR A 415 6.36 3.34 -6.94
CA THR A 415 5.70 4.35 -7.77
C THR A 415 4.62 3.86 -8.71
N GLN A 416 3.53 4.62 -8.84
CA GLN A 416 2.42 4.30 -9.75
C GLN A 416 1.70 2.99 -9.40
N ASN A 417 1.81 2.51 -8.16
CA ASN A 417 1.11 1.29 -7.73
C ASN A 417 -0.27 1.60 -7.17
N THR A 418 -1.15 0.60 -7.21
CA THR A 418 -2.47 0.63 -6.55
C THR A 418 -2.49 -0.36 -5.39
N PHE A 419 -2.89 0.09 -4.21
CA PHE A 419 -3.12 -0.72 -3.03
C PHE A 419 -4.61 -0.62 -2.67
N THR A 420 -5.34 -1.73 -2.75
CA THR A 420 -6.79 -1.70 -2.48
C THR A 420 -7.36 -3.01 -2.00
N ASN A 421 -8.45 -2.96 -1.22
CA ASN A 421 -9.12 -4.13 -0.68
C ASN A 421 -8.16 -5.02 0.13
N LEU A 422 -7.47 -4.40 1.09
CA LEU A 422 -6.51 -5.05 1.98
C LEU A 422 -7.08 -5.12 3.40
N SER A 423 -6.86 -6.24 4.08
CA SER A 423 -7.23 -6.42 5.49
C SER A 423 -6.37 -5.54 6.41
N GLY A 424 -5.09 -5.30 6.08
CA GLY A 424 -4.19 -4.36 6.79
C GLY A 424 -3.85 -3.11 5.95
N GLY A 425 -2.86 -2.33 6.39
CA GLY A 425 -2.42 -1.10 5.71
C GLY A 425 -1.85 -1.32 4.29
N GLY A 426 -1.69 -0.24 3.53
CA GLY A 426 -1.15 -0.30 2.17
C GLY A 426 0.36 -0.54 2.15
N ILE A 427 1.10 0.42 2.72
CA ILE A 427 2.57 0.45 2.71
C ILE A 427 3.07 0.64 4.14
N LEU A 428 3.99 -0.21 4.59
CA LEU A 428 4.62 -0.12 5.91
C LEU A 428 6.15 -0.08 5.77
N ILE A 429 6.74 1.06 6.15
CA ILE A 429 8.19 1.31 6.10
C ILE A 429 8.73 1.36 7.53
N GLY A 430 9.82 0.63 7.79
CA GLY A 430 10.51 0.67 9.08
C GLY A 430 10.04 -0.37 10.09
N GLY A 431 10.72 -0.35 11.24
CA GLY A 431 10.48 -1.22 12.39
C GLY A 431 10.04 -0.44 13.63
N VAL A 432 9.66 -1.16 14.68
CA VAL A 432 9.21 -0.64 15.98
C VAL A 432 10.12 -1.04 17.14
N ARG A 433 11.16 -1.84 16.87
CA ARG A 433 12.08 -2.41 17.87
C ARG A 433 13.40 -1.62 17.99
N PRO A 434 14.26 -1.93 18.99
CA PRO A 434 15.50 -1.20 19.23
C PRO A 434 16.39 -0.97 18.01
N ASP A 435 16.58 -1.99 17.18
CA ASP A 435 17.43 -1.87 16.00
C ASP A 435 16.86 -0.92 14.92
N ALA A 436 15.55 -0.64 14.94
CA ALA A 436 14.95 0.32 14.02
C ALA A 436 15.40 1.75 14.32
N HIS A 437 15.49 2.12 15.60
CA HIS A 437 15.81 3.49 16.03
C HIS A 437 17.27 3.71 16.43
N HIS A 438 17.92 2.67 16.97
CA HIS A 438 19.29 2.68 17.47
C HIS A 438 19.97 1.36 17.05
N PRO A 439 20.24 1.19 15.74
CA PRO A 439 20.72 -0.07 15.19
C PRO A 439 22.04 -0.51 15.81
N SER A 440 22.09 -1.76 16.27
CA SER A 440 23.32 -2.43 16.68
C SER A 440 24.31 -2.61 15.52
N ASN A 441 23.81 -2.59 14.28
CA ASN A 441 24.60 -2.60 13.05
C ASN A 441 24.16 -1.45 12.12
N PRO A 442 25.04 -0.50 11.74
CA PRO A 442 24.70 0.61 10.85
C PRO A 442 24.06 0.21 9.51
N ALA A 443 24.32 -1.01 9.02
CA ALA A 443 23.69 -1.52 7.80
C ALA A 443 22.17 -1.77 7.94
N MET A 444 21.63 -1.79 9.16
CA MET A 444 20.18 -1.92 9.42
C MET A 444 19.42 -0.61 9.21
N VAL A 445 20.10 0.53 9.03
CA VAL A 445 19.41 1.81 8.80
C VAL A 445 18.61 1.75 7.50
N ASN A 446 17.29 1.95 7.60
CA ASN A 446 16.46 2.21 6.44
C ASN A 446 16.65 3.65 5.98
N ARG A 447 16.86 3.85 4.68
CA ARG A 447 17.09 5.18 4.12
C ARG A 447 16.75 5.33 2.65
N ASP A 448 16.52 6.55 2.21
CA ASP A 448 16.38 6.86 0.77
C ASP A 448 15.24 6.04 0.14
N ILE A 449 14.03 6.16 0.71
CA ILE A 449 12.83 5.44 0.28
C ILE A 449 11.85 6.44 -0.34
N LEU A 450 11.49 6.21 -1.60
CA LEU A 450 10.56 7.05 -2.36
C LEU A 450 9.22 6.34 -2.55
N VAL A 451 8.14 6.94 -2.05
CA VAL A 451 6.75 6.52 -2.27
C VAL A 451 6.06 7.61 -3.07
N LYS A 452 5.86 7.38 -4.37
CA LYS A 452 5.39 8.41 -5.31
C LYS A 452 4.26 7.98 -6.23
N ASN A 453 3.23 8.80 -6.44
CA ASN A 453 2.17 8.52 -7.43
C ASN A 453 1.39 7.22 -7.18
N ASN A 454 1.26 6.78 -5.92
CA ASN A 454 0.49 5.58 -5.60
C ASN A 454 -0.95 5.94 -5.22
N LEU A 455 -1.88 5.04 -5.55
CA LEU A 455 -3.24 5.03 -5.01
C LEU A 455 -3.28 4.03 -3.85
N VAL A 456 -3.62 4.47 -2.64
CA VAL A 456 -3.83 3.62 -1.47
C VAL A 456 -5.26 3.84 -0.99
N THR A 457 -6.18 2.93 -1.30
CA THR A 457 -7.60 3.13 -0.99
C THR A 457 -8.30 1.85 -0.57
N ASP A 458 -9.26 1.92 0.35
CA ASP A 458 -9.99 0.75 0.86
C ASP A 458 -9.05 -0.32 1.46
N VAL A 459 -8.07 0.12 2.23
CA VAL A 459 -7.15 -0.72 3.01
C VAL A 459 -7.53 -0.69 4.49
N ALA A 460 -6.89 -1.53 5.32
CA ALA A 460 -7.16 -1.67 6.75
C ALA A 460 -8.62 -2.09 7.05
N LYS A 461 -9.18 -3.02 6.25
CA LYS A 461 -10.59 -3.45 6.41
C LYS A 461 -10.84 -4.34 7.62
N ASP A 462 -9.88 -5.20 7.97
CA ASP A 462 -9.97 -6.07 9.14
C ASP A 462 -9.18 -5.48 10.32
N TYR A 463 -7.95 -5.04 10.09
CA TYR A 463 -7.07 -4.42 11.09
C TYR A 463 -7.21 -2.90 10.99
N LYS A 464 -8.33 -2.39 11.53
CA LYS A 464 -8.81 -1.02 11.29
C LYS A 464 -7.93 0.05 11.94
N ASP A 465 -7.05 -0.36 12.85
CA ASP A 465 -6.06 0.50 13.52
C ASP A 465 -4.92 0.95 12.62
N MET A 466 -4.73 0.33 11.44
CA MET A 466 -3.61 0.64 10.57
C MET A 466 -3.86 1.87 9.69
N ALA A 467 -2.84 2.72 9.56
CA ALA A 467 -2.82 3.79 8.56
C ALA A 467 -2.70 3.25 7.13
N GLY A 468 -3.06 4.07 6.15
CA GLY A 468 -2.86 3.76 4.73
C GLY A 468 -1.38 3.61 4.38
N ILE A 469 -0.56 4.58 4.81
CA ILE A 469 0.90 4.56 4.70
C ILE A 469 1.50 4.83 6.08
N LEU A 470 2.33 3.92 6.58
CA LEU A 470 3.08 4.09 7.82
C LEU A 470 4.58 4.10 7.49
N SER A 471 5.31 5.11 7.98
CA SER A 471 6.78 5.12 7.98
C SER A 471 7.29 5.41 9.38
N THR A 472 7.89 4.42 10.04
CA THR A 472 8.42 4.57 11.40
C THR A 472 9.82 5.22 11.38
N TYR A 473 10.85 4.54 11.90
CA TYR A 473 12.22 5.06 11.96
C TYR A 473 12.95 4.90 10.62
N THR A 474 12.97 5.97 9.82
CA THR A 474 13.62 6.02 8.50
C THR A 474 14.35 7.34 8.28
N THR A 475 15.50 7.29 7.61
CA THR A 475 16.25 8.49 7.18
C THR A 475 15.90 8.86 5.73
N ARG A 476 15.52 10.11 5.45
CA ARG A 476 15.26 10.60 4.07
C ARG A 476 14.20 9.78 3.32
N ALA A 477 13.10 9.44 3.99
CA ALA A 477 11.91 8.96 3.28
C ALA A 477 11.20 10.13 2.59
N VAL A 478 10.74 9.92 1.35
CA VAL A 478 9.97 10.90 0.59
C VAL A 478 8.65 10.25 0.18
N ILE A 479 7.54 10.78 0.68
CA ILE A 479 6.19 10.34 0.39
C ILE A 479 5.50 11.49 -0.35
N GLU A 480 5.42 11.39 -1.68
CA GLU A 480 4.92 12.49 -2.50
C GLU A 480 3.91 12.10 -3.56
N HIS A 481 2.97 13.00 -3.88
CA HIS A 481 1.99 12.77 -4.95
C HIS A 481 1.21 11.46 -4.81
N ASN A 482 0.86 11.02 -3.60
CA ASN A 482 0.01 9.86 -3.41
C ASN A 482 -1.44 10.28 -3.16
N GLU A 483 -2.39 9.44 -3.55
CA GLU A 483 -3.77 9.53 -3.09
C GLU A 483 -4.01 8.43 -2.05
N VAL A 484 -4.40 8.82 -0.84
CA VAL A 484 -4.66 7.91 0.28
C VAL A 484 -6.08 8.11 0.75
N SER A 485 -6.92 7.07 0.69
CA SER A 485 -8.34 7.24 0.97
C SER A 485 -9.10 6.04 1.52
N ASN A 486 -10.33 6.31 1.97
CA ASN A 486 -11.29 5.31 2.42
C ASN A 486 -10.79 4.43 3.58
N LEU A 487 -10.33 5.06 4.65
CA LEU A 487 -9.70 4.42 5.80
C LEU A 487 -10.56 4.51 7.07
N ALA A 488 -10.49 3.46 7.89
CA ALA A 488 -11.11 3.43 9.20
C ALA A 488 -10.44 4.40 10.19
N TYR A 489 -9.13 4.60 10.04
CA TYR A 489 -8.25 5.36 10.93
C TYR A 489 -7.52 6.48 10.16
N ASP A 490 -6.20 6.53 10.25
CA ASP A 490 -5.34 7.60 9.77
C ASP A 490 -4.90 7.38 8.31
N GLY A 491 -4.47 8.47 7.66
CA GLY A 491 -4.01 8.45 6.27
C GLY A 491 -2.53 8.09 6.16
N ILE A 492 -1.68 9.03 6.55
CA ILE A 492 -0.21 8.90 6.50
C ILE A 492 0.37 9.20 7.88
N ASP A 493 1.05 8.19 8.45
CA ASP A 493 1.67 8.23 9.77
C ASP A 493 3.20 8.21 9.63
N ILE A 494 3.87 9.15 10.30
CA ILE A 494 5.33 9.26 10.33
C ILE A 494 5.87 9.11 11.75
N GLY A 495 6.97 8.37 11.89
CA GLY A 495 7.66 8.19 13.16
C GLY A 495 7.03 7.14 14.08
N TRP A 496 7.68 6.93 15.22
CA TRP A 496 7.28 5.92 16.21
C TRP A 496 7.94 6.21 17.56
N GLY A 497 7.42 5.62 18.64
CA GLY A 497 8.11 5.59 19.95
C GLY A 497 7.81 6.75 20.89
N TRP A 498 6.90 7.65 20.54
CA TRP A 498 6.36 8.68 21.44
C TRP A 498 7.42 9.58 22.11
N GLY A 499 8.54 9.81 21.40
CA GLY A 499 9.71 10.52 21.91
C GLY A 499 10.48 9.80 23.03
N ALA A 500 10.05 8.61 23.45
CA ALA A 500 10.70 7.84 24.51
C ALA A 500 12.11 7.41 24.13
N ASN A 501 12.34 7.17 22.85
CA ASN A 501 13.60 6.69 22.28
C ASN A 501 14.48 7.83 21.76
N ASP A 502 14.02 9.08 21.81
CA ASP A 502 14.82 10.21 21.34
C ASP A 502 15.98 10.53 22.29
N ALA A 503 16.95 11.30 21.79
CA ALA A 503 18.04 11.82 22.61
C ALA A 503 17.51 12.57 23.85
N GLY A 504 17.95 12.18 25.04
CA GLY A 504 17.52 12.70 26.34
C GLY A 504 16.27 12.02 26.92
N GLY A 505 15.53 11.25 26.11
CA GLY A 505 14.28 10.60 26.48
C GLY A 505 13.12 11.57 26.70
N SER A 506 12.07 11.07 27.34
CA SER A 506 10.84 11.80 27.69
C SER A 506 10.58 11.71 29.19
N GLN A 507 10.16 12.82 29.81
CA GLN A 507 9.85 12.84 31.24
C GLN A 507 8.62 11.98 31.56
N ASP A 508 7.64 11.94 30.66
CA ASP A 508 6.47 11.05 30.78
C ASP A 508 6.91 9.59 30.94
N TYR A 509 7.84 9.14 30.11
CA TYR A 509 8.34 7.77 30.14
C TYR A 509 9.31 7.48 31.31
N ARG A 510 9.97 8.51 31.86
CA ARG A 510 10.65 8.40 33.17
C ARG A 510 9.65 8.12 34.27
N ASN A 511 8.57 8.90 34.32
CA ASN A 511 7.53 8.78 35.33
C ASN A 511 6.79 7.42 35.23
N ARG A 512 6.60 6.91 34.01
CA ARG A 512 6.03 5.57 33.76
C ARG A 512 7.01 4.43 34.07
N GLY A 513 8.30 4.71 34.26
CA GLY A 513 9.31 3.73 34.60
C GLY A 513 9.88 2.92 33.43
N LEU A 514 9.71 3.39 32.18
CA LEU A 514 10.22 2.72 30.99
C LEU A 514 11.74 2.55 31.02
N TYR A 515 12.47 3.55 31.51
CA TYR A 515 13.94 3.51 31.55
C TYR A 515 14.53 2.54 32.56
N ASN A 516 13.70 1.78 33.28
CA ASN A 516 14.14 0.60 34.02
C ASN A 516 14.37 -0.61 33.10
N TYR A 517 13.83 -0.58 31.88
CA TYR A 517 13.88 -1.68 30.90
C TYR A 517 14.66 -1.33 29.63
N GLN A 518 15.06 -0.06 29.49
CA GLN A 518 15.86 0.41 28.36
C GLN A 518 16.70 1.63 28.77
N PRO A 519 17.83 1.91 28.09
CA PRO A 519 18.60 3.11 28.38
C PRO A 519 17.85 4.37 27.98
N VAL A 520 18.19 5.48 28.63
CA VAL A 520 17.95 6.81 28.06
C VAL A 520 19.02 7.03 27.01
N TYR A 521 18.62 7.07 25.74
CA TYR A 521 19.56 7.32 24.65
C TYR A 521 20.08 8.76 24.69
N THR A 522 21.37 8.94 24.41
CA THR A 522 22.00 10.26 24.26
C THR A 522 22.20 10.64 22.79
N THR A 523 22.06 9.67 21.91
CA THR A 523 22.15 9.82 20.46
C THR A 523 20.77 10.00 19.84
N PRO A 524 20.66 10.70 18.70
CA PRO A 524 19.41 10.77 17.95
C PRO A 524 19.02 9.42 17.36
N THR A 525 17.71 9.21 17.16
CA THR A 525 17.19 8.07 16.41
C THR A 525 17.56 8.17 14.92
N THR A 526 17.26 7.12 14.15
CA THR A 526 17.39 7.09 12.70
C THR A 526 16.28 7.86 11.96
N LEU A 527 15.20 8.28 12.65
CA LEU A 527 14.14 9.11 12.07
C LEU A 527 14.64 10.53 11.82
N ARG A 528 14.75 10.93 10.55
CA ARG A 528 15.11 12.30 10.14
C ARG A 528 14.85 12.53 8.66
N ASP A 529 14.77 13.79 8.28
CA ASP A 529 14.68 14.25 6.90
C ASP A 529 13.50 13.62 6.12
N THR A 530 12.41 13.28 6.81
CA THR A 530 11.24 12.68 6.16
C THR A 530 10.36 13.76 5.54
N ILE A 531 10.05 13.62 4.26
CA ILE A 531 9.28 14.61 3.50
C ILE A 531 7.94 13.98 3.10
N VAL A 532 6.83 14.58 3.54
CA VAL A 532 5.46 14.24 3.14
C VAL A 532 4.88 15.41 2.36
N ARG A 533 4.77 15.32 1.04
CA ARG A 533 4.33 16.46 0.23
C ARG A 533 3.44 16.17 -0.95
N TYR A 534 2.60 17.13 -1.32
CA TYR A 534 1.71 16.98 -2.48
C TYR A 534 0.84 15.72 -2.42
N ASN A 535 0.51 15.19 -1.24
CA ASN A 535 -0.42 14.06 -1.13
C ASN A 535 -1.86 14.55 -0.99
N VAL A 536 -2.81 13.75 -1.47
CA VAL A 536 -4.23 13.91 -1.18
C VAL A 536 -4.65 12.82 -0.21
N VAL A 537 -5.19 13.22 0.95
CA VAL A 537 -5.69 12.31 1.97
C VAL A 537 -7.17 12.59 2.23
N HIS A 538 -8.03 11.60 2.00
CA HIS A 538 -9.48 11.80 2.18
C HIS A 538 -10.28 10.56 2.56
N GLY A 539 -11.48 10.74 3.12
CA GLY A 539 -12.30 9.63 3.58
C GLY A 539 -11.63 8.83 4.70
N THR A 540 -10.96 9.53 5.62
CA THR A 540 -10.27 8.95 6.80
C THR A 540 -11.17 9.01 8.04
N LYS A 541 -10.75 8.35 9.13
CA LYS A 541 -11.41 8.40 10.45
C LYS A 541 -12.87 7.93 10.40
N LYS A 542 -13.17 6.97 9.51
CA LYS A 542 -14.52 6.39 9.36
C LYS A 542 -14.97 5.59 10.58
N SER A 543 -14.05 5.13 11.42
CA SER A 543 -14.38 4.29 12.57
C SER A 543 -13.61 4.66 13.85
N LEU A 544 -12.32 5.01 13.73
CA LEU A 544 -11.44 5.31 14.86
C LEU A 544 -11.19 6.82 14.97
N HIS A 545 -10.99 7.31 16.20
CA HIS A 545 -11.13 8.74 16.51
C HIS A 545 -9.81 9.42 16.95
N ASP A 546 -8.94 8.72 17.67
CA ASP A 546 -7.74 9.29 18.29
C ASP A 546 -6.53 9.17 17.34
N GLY A 547 -6.23 10.21 16.58
CA GLY A 547 -5.21 10.24 15.52
C GLY A 547 -5.54 11.30 14.47
N GLY A 548 -4.77 11.41 13.39
CA GLY A 548 -4.92 12.47 12.38
C GLY A 548 -4.86 11.97 10.95
N SER A 549 -5.47 12.68 10.00
CA SER A 549 -5.32 12.34 8.57
C SER A 549 -3.85 12.37 8.13
N LEU A 550 -3.09 13.34 8.63
CA LEU A 550 -1.63 13.37 8.58
C LEU A 550 -1.08 13.41 10.00
N TYR A 551 -0.19 12.48 10.32
CA TYR A 551 0.24 12.20 11.69
C TYR A 551 1.77 12.10 11.80
N ASN A 552 2.34 12.61 12.90
CA ASN A 552 3.75 12.42 13.24
C ASN A 552 3.92 12.02 14.72
N LEU A 553 4.91 11.17 15.02
CA LEU A 553 5.45 10.84 16.33
C LEU A 553 6.95 11.08 16.41
N SER A 554 7.45 11.42 17.60
CA SER A 554 8.88 11.56 17.91
C SER A 554 9.63 12.64 17.13
N ALA A 555 10.85 12.95 17.58
CA ALA A 555 11.70 13.92 16.92
C ALA A 555 12.03 13.46 15.49
N ASN A 556 11.78 14.35 14.53
CA ASN A 556 12.07 14.11 13.12
C ASN A 556 12.78 15.35 12.56
N PRO A 557 14.07 15.56 12.91
CA PRO A 557 14.84 16.72 12.45
C PRO A 557 14.87 16.76 10.92
N GLY A 558 14.55 17.93 10.35
CA GLY A 558 14.44 18.08 8.89
C GLY A 558 13.15 17.51 8.29
N GLY A 559 12.25 16.97 9.13
CA GLY A 559 10.96 16.44 8.70
C GLY A 559 9.99 17.53 8.27
N SER A 560 9.22 17.29 7.22
CA SER A 560 8.25 18.26 6.70
C SER A 560 6.97 17.65 6.15
N PHE A 561 5.84 18.31 6.40
CA PHE A 561 4.54 18.08 5.78
C PHE A 561 4.19 19.31 4.95
N ASP A 562 4.28 19.22 3.63
CA ASP A 562 4.27 20.38 2.75
C ASP A 562 3.35 20.24 1.53
N HIS A 563 2.51 21.24 1.22
CA HIS A 563 1.60 21.22 0.05
C HIS A 563 0.65 20.00 -0.03
N ASN A 564 0.22 19.42 1.10
CA ASN A 564 -0.77 18.33 1.09
C ASN A 564 -2.21 18.87 1.09
N LEU A 565 -3.15 18.08 0.56
CA LEU A 565 -4.59 18.32 0.63
C LEU A 565 -5.25 17.25 1.51
N VAL A 566 -5.97 17.68 2.55
CA VAL A 566 -6.76 16.83 3.44
C VAL A 566 -8.24 17.24 3.35
N TYR A 567 -9.15 16.30 3.12
CA TYR A 567 -10.60 16.55 3.18
C TYR A 567 -11.38 15.28 3.56
N ASP A 568 -12.68 15.38 3.86
CA ASP A 568 -13.53 14.23 4.24
C ASP A 568 -12.91 13.38 5.37
N ASN A 569 -12.51 14.03 6.48
CA ASN A 569 -11.96 13.35 7.65
C ASN A 569 -12.98 13.17 8.79
N ARG A 570 -14.28 13.17 8.47
CA ARG A 570 -15.38 13.07 9.46
C ARG A 570 -15.36 14.16 10.55
N SER A 571 -14.88 15.36 10.21
CA SER A 571 -14.71 16.47 11.15
C SER A 571 -13.86 16.11 12.37
N THR A 572 -12.79 15.36 12.16
CA THR A 572 -11.79 15.02 13.18
C THR A 572 -10.51 15.87 12.99
N VAL A 573 -9.35 15.39 13.46
CA VAL A 573 -8.07 16.09 13.35
C VAL A 573 -7.50 15.94 11.94
N GLY A 574 -7.19 17.06 11.28
CA GLY A 574 -6.51 17.08 9.98
C GLY A 574 -5.01 16.82 10.12
N LEU A 575 -4.31 17.75 10.77
CA LEU A 575 -2.86 17.73 10.99
C LEU A 575 -2.57 17.44 12.47
N TYR A 576 -1.96 16.30 12.79
CA TYR A 576 -1.70 15.86 14.16
C TYR A 576 -0.21 15.62 14.37
N LEU A 577 0.44 16.42 15.23
CA LEU A 577 1.76 16.10 15.78
C LEU A 577 1.63 15.54 17.20
N ASP A 578 1.82 14.24 17.35
CA ASP A 578 1.64 13.50 18.60
C ASP A 578 2.95 13.41 19.42
N GLU A 579 2.91 12.69 20.54
CA GLU A 579 3.91 12.68 21.60
C GLU A 579 5.35 12.65 21.09
N GLY A 580 6.13 13.64 21.50
CA GLY A 580 7.55 13.73 21.18
C GLY A 580 7.87 14.31 19.81
N SER A 581 6.86 14.65 19.00
CA SER A 581 7.06 15.33 17.72
C SER A 581 7.86 16.61 17.90
N ARG A 582 9.01 16.70 17.24
CA ARG A 582 9.90 17.85 17.30
C ARG A 582 10.59 18.11 15.98
N TYR A 583 10.88 19.40 15.74
CA TYR A 583 11.62 19.88 14.58
C TYR A 583 10.94 19.56 13.25
N VAL A 584 9.61 19.44 13.27
CA VAL A 584 8.78 19.20 12.08
C VAL A 584 8.21 20.52 11.56
N SER A 585 8.32 20.73 10.25
CA SER A 585 7.69 21.86 9.54
C SER A 585 6.41 21.41 8.83
N VAL A 586 5.28 22.01 9.17
CA VAL A 586 3.96 21.74 8.61
C VAL A 586 3.51 22.98 7.84
N THR A 587 3.70 22.99 6.52
CA THR A 587 3.60 24.19 5.70
C THR A 587 2.73 24.05 4.45
N ASN A 588 2.06 25.13 4.03
CA ASN A 588 1.36 25.20 2.75
C ASN A 588 0.30 24.10 2.52
N ASN A 589 -0.23 23.48 3.57
CA ASN A 589 -1.24 22.43 3.44
C ASN A 589 -2.64 23.05 3.32
N VAL A 590 -3.53 22.37 2.61
CA VAL A 590 -4.96 22.71 2.53
C VAL A 590 -5.76 21.66 3.31
N VAL A 591 -6.56 22.10 4.27
CA VAL A 591 -7.39 21.22 5.10
C VAL A 591 -8.85 21.63 5.01
N ILE A 592 -9.71 20.72 4.59
CA ILE A 592 -11.12 20.98 4.30
C ILE A 592 -12.00 20.12 5.24
N ASP A 593 -12.98 20.75 5.86
CA ASP A 593 -14.07 20.15 6.66
C ASP A 593 -13.61 19.39 7.92
N SER A 594 -12.45 19.74 8.46
CA SER A 594 -11.94 19.21 9.73
C SER A 594 -12.61 19.84 10.96
N GLY A 595 -12.72 19.07 12.05
CA GLY A 595 -13.16 19.59 13.35
C GLY A 595 -12.01 20.21 14.14
N VAL A 596 -10.79 19.73 13.91
CA VAL A 596 -9.54 20.33 14.39
C VAL A 596 -8.59 20.38 13.19
N PHE A 597 -8.26 21.60 12.75
CA PHE A 597 -7.34 21.80 11.64
C PHE A 597 -5.94 21.29 12.00
N ALA A 598 -5.43 21.72 13.16
CA ALA A 598 -4.11 21.36 13.66
C ALA A 598 -4.14 21.07 15.16
N PHE A 599 -3.44 20.01 15.56
CA PHE A 599 -3.34 19.55 16.93
C PHE A 599 -1.90 19.16 17.29
N THR A 600 -1.45 19.54 18.48
CA THR A 600 -0.25 18.98 19.12
C THR A 600 -0.62 18.27 20.41
N ASN A 601 -0.22 17.02 20.57
CA ASN A 601 -0.34 16.34 21.87
C ASN A 601 0.74 16.84 22.83
N ALA A 602 0.46 17.97 23.47
CA ALA A 602 1.38 18.71 24.34
C ALA A 602 0.72 19.04 25.70
N SER A 603 -0.17 18.16 26.18
CA SER A 603 -0.93 18.37 27.42
C SER A 603 -0.22 17.87 28.70
N SER A 604 0.94 17.21 28.55
CA SER A 604 1.70 16.56 29.62
C SER A 604 3.16 17.05 29.64
N THR A 605 4.04 16.39 30.39
CA THR A 605 5.49 16.65 30.41
C THR A 605 6.23 16.01 29.21
N ASN A 606 5.51 15.81 28.10
CA ASN A 606 6.06 15.26 26.88
C ASN A 606 6.83 16.33 26.08
N ASN A 607 7.64 15.86 25.13
CA ASN A 607 8.52 16.72 24.34
C ASN A 607 7.90 17.10 22.99
N THR A 608 6.59 17.34 22.88
CA THR A 608 5.96 17.78 21.62
C THR A 608 6.23 19.28 21.38
N ASN A 609 7.44 19.58 20.90
CA ASN A 609 8.06 20.90 21.01
C ASN A 609 8.68 21.38 19.68
N ASP A 610 8.95 22.67 19.56
CA ASP A 610 9.79 23.25 18.50
C ASP A 610 9.33 22.88 17.07
N ASN A 611 8.03 22.63 16.88
CA ASN A 611 7.43 22.41 15.57
C ASN A 611 6.95 23.73 14.97
N VAL A 612 6.78 23.76 13.65
CA VAL A 612 6.31 24.94 12.93
C VAL A 612 5.05 24.60 12.13
N PHE A 613 3.95 25.29 12.40
CA PHE A 613 2.76 25.31 11.54
C PHE A 613 2.69 26.66 10.85
N ALA A 614 3.05 26.71 9.57
CA ALA A 614 3.11 27.97 8.82
C ALA A 614 2.38 27.95 7.48
N ASP A 615 1.70 29.04 7.16
CA ASP A 615 1.19 29.29 5.80
C ASP A 615 0.22 28.22 5.27
N ASN A 616 -0.51 27.53 6.16
CA ASN A 616 -1.54 26.55 5.79
C ASN A 616 -2.90 27.23 5.58
N TRP A 617 -3.79 26.61 4.80
CA TRP A 617 -5.16 27.08 4.57
C TRP A 617 -6.18 26.06 5.06
N TYR A 618 -7.23 26.52 5.73
CA TYR A 618 -8.30 25.65 6.21
C TYR A 618 -9.66 26.36 6.18
N ASN A 619 -10.78 25.64 6.03
CA ASN A 619 -12.11 26.27 6.04
C ASN A 619 -12.85 26.13 7.37
N ALA A 620 -12.51 25.13 8.19
CA ALA A 620 -13.18 24.82 9.44
C ALA A 620 -12.23 24.10 10.43
N GLY A 621 -12.60 24.17 11.71
CA GLY A 621 -11.93 23.44 12.79
C GLY A 621 -11.06 24.29 13.71
N ALA A 622 -10.81 23.77 14.91
CA ALA A 622 -9.98 24.42 15.92
C ALA A 622 -8.47 24.34 15.58
N THR A 623 -7.70 25.25 16.16
CA THR A 623 -6.23 25.18 16.18
C THR A 623 -5.77 24.95 17.61
N ASN A 624 -5.40 23.70 17.92
CA ASN A 624 -5.02 23.25 19.25
C ASN A 624 -3.51 22.96 19.30
N VAL A 625 -2.71 24.03 19.15
CA VAL A 625 -1.24 23.95 19.12
C VAL A 625 -0.66 24.68 20.33
N ALA A 626 0.14 23.99 21.14
CA ALA A 626 0.74 24.57 22.35
C ALA A 626 2.00 25.40 22.00
N THR A 627 1.89 26.73 22.01
CA THR A 627 2.98 27.63 21.58
C THR A 627 3.85 28.18 22.72
N GLY A 628 3.37 28.13 23.96
CA GLY A 628 4.11 28.63 25.12
C GLY A 628 5.24 27.70 25.58
N PRO A 629 6.16 28.18 26.43
CA PRO A 629 7.12 27.32 27.11
C PRO A 629 6.41 26.22 27.93
N PRO A 630 6.97 24.99 27.99
CA PRO A 630 8.25 24.56 27.41
C PRO A 630 8.17 24.13 25.93
N HIS A 631 6.99 24.15 25.32
CA HIS A 631 6.76 23.55 24.00
C HIS A 631 7.29 24.38 22.84
N ASN A 632 7.14 25.70 22.90
CA ASN A 632 7.69 26.62 21.89
C ASN A 632 7.30 26.28 20.43
N ASN A 633 6.16 25.61 20.21
CA ASN A 633 5.66 25.41 18.85
C ASN A 633 5.31 26.77 18.24
N VAL A 634 5.54 26.92 16.94
CA VAL A 634 5.32 28.17 16.22
C VAL A 634 4.13 28.04 15.30
N VAL A 635 3.14 28.91 15.46
CA VAL A 635 1.97 29.02 14.59
C VAL A 635 1.99 30.39 13.94
N ARG A 636 2.08 30.47 12.61
CA ARG A 636 2.12 31.75 11.88
C ARG A 636 1.54 31.64 10.48
N GLY A 637 0.98 32.70 9.92
CA GLY A 637 0.57 32.73 8.50
C GLY A 637 -0.56 31.77 8.09
N ASN A 638 -1.09 30.94 8.99
CA ASN A 638 -2.21 30.04 8.68
C ASN A 638 -3.50 30.86 8.49
N VAL A 639 -4.26 30.55 7.45
CA VAL A 639 -5.44 31.31 7.02
C VAL A 639 -6.69 30.44 7.07
N GLN A 640 -7.66 30.85 7.90
CA GLN A 640 -9.01 30.32 7.83
C GLN A 640 -9.79 30.97 6.68
N VAL A 641 -10.32 30.18 5.77
CA VAL A 641 -10.97 30.60 4.52
C VAL A 641 -12.49 30.46 4.64
N SER A 642 -13.22 31.57 4.55
CA SER A 642 -14.70 31.63 4.61
C SER A 642 -15.35 31.97 3.25
N GLY A 643 -14.58 31.92 2.16
CA GLY A 643 -15.01 32.27 0.81
C GLY A 643 -14.16 31.60 -0.27
N SER A 644 -13.77 32.34 -1.31
CA SER A 644 -12.90 31.80 -2.36
C SER A 644 -11.50 31.49 -1.81
N TRP A 645 -11.00 30.28 -2.08
CA TRP A 645 -9.65 29.88 -1.69
C TRP A 645 -8.58 30.78 -2.33
N PRO A 646 -7.52 31.17 -1.61
CA PRO A 646 -6.38 31.89 -2.19
C PRO A 646 -5.74 31.13 -3.36
N THR A 647 -5.17 31.83 -4.33
CA THR A 647 -4.55 31.21 -5.53
C THR A 647 -3.50 30.16 -5.17
N ALA A 648 -2.67 30.40 -4.15
CA ALA A 648 -1.70 29.41 -3.68
C ALA A 648 -2.37 28.14 -3.14
N ALA A 649 -3.44 28.26 -2.36
CA ALA A 649 -4.23 27.11 -1.90
C ALA A 649 -4.87 26.34 -3.07
N GLN A 650 -5.39 27.04 -4.08
CA GLN A 650 -5.92 26.43 -5.30
C GLN A 650 -4.85 25.64 -6.08
N GLN A 651 -3.62 26.16 -6.12
CA GLN A 651 -2.49 25.45 -6.73
C GLN A 651 -2.14 24.17 -5.95
N VAL A 652 -2.13 24.23 -4.62
CA VAL A 652 -1.97 23.03 -3.76
C VAL A 652 -3.05 22.00 -4.10
N MET A 653 -4.33 22.40 -4.07
CA MET A 653 -5.45 21.50 -4.38
C MET A 653 -5.33 20.87 -5.77
N ALA A 654 -4.87 21.62 -6.77
CA ALA A 654 -4.71 21.12 -8.13
C ALA A 654 -3.55 20.12 -8.27
N GLN A 655 -2.43 20.37 -7.58
CA GLN A 655 -1.19 19.60 -7.69
C GLN A 655 -1.13 18.39 -6.77
N ALA A 656 -1.79 18.45 -5.61
CA ALA A 656 -1.78 17.39 -4.62
C ALA A 656 -2.47 16.11 -5.14
N GLY A 657 -2.02 14.96 -4.66
CA GLY A 657 -2.43 13.63 -5.12
C GLY A 657 -1.53 13.13 -6.25
N ILE A 658 -1.92 12.00 -6.86
CA ILE A 658 -1.26 11.45 -8.04
C ILE A 658 -1.05 12.56 -9.07
N GLU A 659 0.13 12.69 -9.67
CA GLU A 659 0.40 13.78 -10.61
C GLU A 659 -0.67 13.82 -11.73
N PRO A 660 -1.16 15.00 -12.16
CA PRO A 660 -2.27 15.11 -13.11
C PRO A 660 -2.09 14.32 -14.42
N ALA A 661 -0.84 14.14 -14.87
CA ALA A 661 -0.52 13.34 -16.05
C ALA A 661 -0.78 11.83 -15.88
N LEU A 662 -1.00 11.35 -14.66
CA LEU A 662 -1.22 9.94 -14.30
C LEU A 662 -2.61 9.66 -13.74
N ARG A 663 -3.39 10.69 -13.39
CA ARG A 663 -4.76 10.52 -12.88
C ARG A 663 -5.67 9.90 -13.95
N PRO A 664 -6.56 8.97 -13.59
CA PRO A 664 -7.69 8.63 -14.44
C PRO A 664 -8.49 9.90 -14.73
N ARG A 665 -8.75 10.19 -16.01
CA ARG A 665 -9.47 11.40 -16.42
C ARG A 665 -10.58 11.02 -17.37
N THR A 666 -11.80 11.45 -17.08
CA THR A 666 -12.99 11.17 -17.88
C THR A 666 -13.48 12.48 -18.48
N GLY A 667 -13.62 12.51 -19.80
CA GLY A 667 -14.07 13.70 -20.49
C GLY A 667 -14.09 13.51 -21.99
N GLU A 668 -14.32 14.58 -22.73
CA GLU A 668 -14.24 14.53 -24.17
C GLU A 668 -12.78 14.63 -24.62
N LEU A 669 -12.40 13.81 -25.60
CA LEU A 669 -11.05 13.83 -26.17
C LEU A 669 -11.03 14.71 -27.42
N PHE A 670 -10.66 15.98 -27.26
CA PHE A 670 -10.65 17.01 -28.29
C PHE A 670 -9.49 16.86 -29.26
N ALA A 671 -9.78 16.73 -30.56
CA ALA A 671 -8.84 16.98 -31.64
C ALA A 671 -8.70 18.51 -31.83
N LEU A 672 -7.59 19.07 -31.35
CA LEU A 672 -7.42 20.52 -31.20
C LEU A 672 -7.56 21.27 -32.52
N ALA A 673 -6.97 20.76 -33.62
CA ALA A 673 -7.05 21.43 -34.92
C ALA A 673 -8.44 21.39 -35.56
N ALA A 674 -9.27 20.39 -35.23
CA ALA A 674 -10.61 20.25 -35.78
C ALA A 674 -11.69 20.92 -34.90
N GLY A 675 -11.39 21.21 -33.64
CA GLY A 675 -12.40 21.69 -32.66
C GLY A 675 -13.50 20.66 -32.41
N LYS A 676 -13.17 19.36 -32.48
CA LYS A 676 -14.11 18.23 -32.41
C LYS A 676 -13.59 17.14 -31.50
N CYS A 677 -14.45 16.19 -31.14
CA CYS A 677 -14.15 15.18 -30.15
C CYS A 677 -14.08 13.78 -30.76
N LEU A 678 -13.22 12.93 -30.19
CA LEU A 678 -13.16 11.51 -30.54
C LEU A 678 -14.53 10.87 -30.26
N ASP A 679 -15.08 10.23 -31.27
CA ASP A 679 -16.45 9.75 -31.33
C ASP A 679 -16.49 8.30 -31.81
N VAL A 680 -17.33 7.49 -31.15
CA VAL A 680 -17.75 6.20 -31.69
C VAL A 680 -19.00 6.41 -32.54
N PRO A 681 -18.96 6.16 -33.87
CA PRO A 681 -20.06 6.45 -34.77
C PRO A 681 -21.40 5.83 -34.30
N ASN A 682 -22.46 6.63 -34.32
CA ASN A 682 -23.83 6.21 -34.02
C ASN A 682 -24.02 5.53 -32.66
N ASN A 683 -23.17 5.84 -31.66
CA ASN A 683 -23.19 5.21 -30.34
C ASN A 683 -23.09 3.66 -30.39
N SER A 684 -22.40 3.14 -31.42
CA SER A 684 -22.18 1.70 -31.60
C SER A 684 -21.38 1.12 -30.42
N THR A 685 -21.80 -0.04 -29.92
CA THR A 685 -21.04 -0.84 -28.95
C THR A 685 -20.40 -2.08 -29.57
N THR A 686 -20.50 -2.23 -30.90
CA THR A 686 -19.98 -3.36 -31.67
C THR A 686 -18.46 -3.28 -31.78
N PRO A 687 -17.71 -4.29 -31.30
CA PRO A 687 -16.26 -4.36 -31.49
C PRO A 687 -15.85 -4.26 -32.97
N GLY A 688 -14.75 -3.56 -33.24
CA GLY A 688 -14.27 -3.29 -34.60
C GLY A 688 -14.81 -1.99 -35.22
N THR A 689 -15.73 -1.29 -34.56
CA THR A 689 -16.20 0.03 -35.05
C THR A 689 -15.04 1.03 -35.00
N GLN A 690 -14.63 1.56 -36.16
CA GLN A 690 -13.58 2.58 -36.25
C GLN A 690 -14.05 3.92 -35.69
N VAL A 691 -13.25 4.50 -34.80
CA VAL A 691 -13.50 5.83 -34.23
C VAL A 691 -13.29 6.93 -35.26
N GLN A 692 -13.97 8.04 -35.03
CA GLN A 692 -13.94 9.23 -35.88
C GLN A 692 -13.89 10.48 -35.01
N ILE A 693 -13.82 11.65 -35.62
CA ILE A 693 -14.13 12.91 -34.93
C ILE A 693 -15.54 13.41 -35.27
N TRP A 694 -16.23 13.94 -34.27
CA TRP A 694 -17.55 14.55 -34.42
C TRP A 694 -17.71 15.74 -33.48
N GLY A 695 -18.71 16.58 -33.72
CA GLY A 695 -19.05 17.68 -32.81
C GLY A 695 -19.16 17.19 -31.36
N CYS A 696 -18.53 17.93 -30.45
CA CYS A 696 -18.45 17.61 -29.03
C CYS A 696 -19.83 17.66 -28.36
N SER A 697 -20.09 16.70 -27.48
CA SER A 697 -21.25 16.58 -26.62
C SER A 697 -20.90 15.62 -25.48
N ALA A 698 -21.43 15.81 -24.27
CA ALA A 698 -21.29 14.87 -23.14
C ALA A 698 -22.01 13.50 -23.31
N ALA A 699 -22.31 13.11 -24.55
CA ALA A 699 -22.90 11.82 -24.89
C ALA A 699 -21.89 10.68 -24.65
N ALA A 700 -22.39 9.52 -24.21
CA ALA A 700 -21.56 8.40 -23.78
C ALA A 700 -20.56 7.90 -24.85
N ASN A 701 -20.86 8.06 -26.15
CA ASN A 701 -19.98 7.69 -27.25
C ASN A 701 -18.85 8.68 -27.56
N LYS A 702 -18.79 9.81 -26.85
CA LYS A 702 -17.74 10.84 -26.95
C LYS A 702 -17.04 11.12 -25.61
N THR A 703 -17.53 10.52 -24.54
CA THR A 703 -16.94 10.60 -23.21
C THR A 703 -15.96 9.44 -23.03
N TRP A 704 -14.68 9.77 -22.99
CA TRP A 704 -13.58 8.82 -22.85
C TRP A 704 -12.97 8.91 -21.46
N THR A 705 -12.66 7.76 -20.87
CA THR A 705 -11.87 7.69 -19.64
C THR A 705 -10.47 7.20 -19.97
N ARG A 706 -9.46 8.04 -19.74
CA ARG A 706 -8.09 7.57 -19.61
C ARG A 706 -7.97 6.86 -18.27
N THR A 707 -7.61 5.59 -18.24
CA THR A 707 -7.38 4.84 -17.00
C THR A 707 -5.98 5.09 -16.47
N SER A 708 -5.73 4.78 -15.18
CA SER A 708 -4.39 4.80 -14.59
C SER A 708 -3.43 3.85 -15.29
N THR A 709 -3.93 2.77 -15.88
CA THR A 709 -3.16 1.80 -16.66
C THR A 709 -2.81 2.26 -18.07
N GLY A 710 -3.38 3.38 -18.54
CA GLY A 710 -3.12 3.95 -19.87
C GLY A 710 -4.15 3.59 -20.95
N GLN A 711 -5.24 2.88 -20.61
CA GLN A 711 -6.30 2.59 -21.58
C GLN A 711 -7.16 3.83 -21.82
N LEU A 712 -7.76 3.93 -23.00
CA LEU A 712 -8.84 4.87 -23.28
C LEU A 712 -10.14 4.10 -23.41
N THR A 713 -10.98 4.16 -22.38
CA THR A 713 -12.28 3.48 -22.37
C THR A 713 -13.41 4.43 -22.77
N VAL A 714 -14.48 3.86 -23.31
CA VAL A 714 -15.74 4.52 -23.65
C VAL A 714 -16.91 3.65 -23.19
N TYR A 715 -18.02 4.29 -22.84
CA TYR A 715 -19.16 3.68 -22.14
C TYR A 715 -18.83 3.18 -20.72
N THR A 716 -19.84 2.67 -20.01
CA THR A 716 -19.71 2.16 -18.63
C THR A 716 -20.39 0.80 -18.47
N GLY A 717 -20.11 0.11 -17.36
CA GLY A 717 -20.68 -1.21 -17.03
C GLY A 717 -20.25 -2.31 -18.00
N GLY A 718 -21.12 -3.30 -18.24
CA GLY A 718 -20.85 -4.42 -19.16
C GLY A 718 -20.62 -4.03 -20.63
N ASN A 719 -20.90 -2.77 -20.99
CA ASN A 719 -20.72 -2.24 -22.34
C ASN A 719 -19.42 -1.44 -22.52
N THR A 720 -18.57 -1.37 -21.50
CA THR A 720 -17.27 -0.70 -21.58
C THR A 720 -16.46 -1.23 -22.77
N ARG A 721 -15.90 -0.32 -23.57
CA ARG A 721 -15.02 -0.63 -24.71
C ARG A 721 -13.74 0.20 -24.62
N CYS A 722 -12.69 -0.26 -25.29
CA CYS A 722 -11.38 0.40 -25.32
C CYS A 722 -11.01 0.82 -26.74
N ALA A 723 -10.44 2.03 -26.89
CA ALA A 723 -9.76 2.43 -28.12
C ALA A 723 -8.57 1.49 -28.36
N THR A 724 -8.54 0.87 -29.54
CA THR A 724 -7.71 -0.28 -29.85
C THR A 724 -7.09 -0.08 -31.24
N ALA A 725 -5.77 -0.21 -31.35
CA ALA A 725 -5.12 -0.36 -32.65
C ALA A 725 -5.49 -1.71 -33.26
N LEU A 726 -6.19 -1.68 -34.40
CA LEU A 726 -6.81 -2.86 -35.01
C LEU A 726 -5.76 -3.95 -35.29
N ASN A 727 -6.08 -5.18 -34.91
CA ASN A 727 -5.24 -6.37 -35.09
C ASN A 727 -3.80 -6.23 -34.54
N SER A 728 -3.59 -5.34 -33.56
CA SER A 728 -2.28 -5.06 -32.95
C SER A 728 -1.20 -4.65 -33.98
N GLN A 729 -1.62 -4.03 -35.09
CA GLN A 729 -0.70 -3.56 -36.13
C GLN A 729 0.05 -2.31 -35.66
N THR A 730 1.30 -2.18 -36.11
CA THR A 730 2.22 -1.09 -35.73
C THR A 730 2.66 -0.23 -36.91
N THR A 731 1.95 -0.32 -38.04
CA THR A 731 2.25 0.43 -39.28
C THR A 731 1.35 1.66 -39.44
N ASN A 732 1.81 2.66 -40.18
CA ASN A 732 1.01 3.83 -40.56
C ASN A 732 -0.29 3.42 -41.26
N GLY A 733 -1.39 4.11 -40.92
CA GLY A 733 -2.72 3.83 -41.43
C GLY A 733 -3.50 2.76 -40.65
N THR A 734 -2.90 2.15 -39.61
CA THR A 734 -3.60 1.21 -38.73
C THR A 734 -4.83 1.88 -38.12
N GLN A 735 -6.01 1.31 -38.32
CA GLN A 735 -7.26 1.88 -37.82
C GLN A 735 -7.30 1.84 -36.29
N VAL A 736 -7.84 2.89 -35.67
CA VAL A 736 -8.22 2.85 -34.26
C VAL A 736 -9.71 2.51 -34.17
N VAL A 737 -10.02 1.43 -33.46
CA VAL A 737 -11.38 0.89 -33.32
C VAL A 737 -11.75 0.77 -31.84
N ILE A 738 -13.03 0.59 -31.53
CA ILE A 738 -13.43 0.10 -30.22
C ILE A 738 -13.41 -1.42 -30.15
N SER A 739 -12.93 -1.99 -29.05
CA SER A 739 -13.00 -3.43 -28.77
C SER A 739 -13.27 -3.69 -27.29
N GLN A 740 -13.46 -4.96 -26.91
CA GLN A 740 -13.48 -5.35 -25.50
C GLN A 740 -12.17 -4.92 -24.84
N CYS A 741 -12.25 -4.32 -23.65
CA CYS A 741 -11.07 -3.96 -22.88
C CYS A 741 -10.38 -5.24 -22.36
N THR A 742 -9.16 -5.48 -22.82
CA THR A 742 -8.33 -6.63 -22.42
C THR A 742 -7.11 -6.22 -21.61
N GLY A 743 -6.75 -4.92 -21.63
CA GLY A 743 -5.48 -4.43 -21.07
C GLY A 743 -4.29 -4.58 -22.02
N ALA A 744 -4.53 -5.10 -23.24
CA ALA A 744 -3.49 -5.39 -24.21
C ALA A 744 -2.70 -4.14 -24.63
N ALA A 745 -1.42 -4.29 -24.99
CA ALA A 745 -0.54 -3.16 -25.32
C ALA A 745 -1.04 -2.29 -26.50
N ASN A 746 -1.82 -2.88 -27.41
CA ASN A 746 -2.48 -2.17 -28.52
C ASN A 746 -3.71 -1.34 -28.08
N GLN A 747 -4.09 -1.41 -26.81
CA GLN A 747 -5.14 -0.60 -26.17
C GLN A 747 -4.57 0.42 -25.18
N GLN A 748 -3.24 0.47 -25.03
CA GLN A 748 -2.56 1.36 -24.11
C GLN A 748 -2.05 2.60 -24.85
N TRP A 749 -2.30 3.76 -24.27
CA TRP A 749 -2.07 5.07 -24.85
C TRP A 749 -1.30 5.96 -23.89
N GLN A 750 -0.19 6.50 -24.36
CA GLN A 750 0.64 7.45 -23.64
C GLN A 750 0.26 8.86 -24.09
N PHE A 751 -0.20 9.67 -23.14
CA PHE A 751 -0.48 11.10 -23.35
C PHE A 751 0.80 11.88 -23.10
N ASN A 752 1.26 12.61 -24.10
CA ASN A 752 2.53 13.33 -24.05
C ASN A 752 2.30 14.82 -23.70
N THR A 753 3.27 15.43 -23.04
CA THR A 753 3.22 16.86 -22.66
C THR A 753 3.17 17.80 -23.87
N ASN A 754 3.58 17.32 -25.05
CA ASN A 754 3.52 18.05 -26.31
C ASN A 754 2.15 17.98 -27.01
N GLY A 755 1.11 17.43 -26.35
CA GLY A 755 -0.25 17.33 -26.88
C GLY A 755 -0.53 16.11 -27.76
N THR A 756 0.48 15.29 -28.08
CA THR A 756 0.26 14.04 -28.82
C THR A 756 -0.18 12.89 -27.92
N ILE A 757 -0.89 11.91 -28.50
CA ILE A 757 -1.20 10.64 -27.84
C ILE A 757 -0.56 9.53 -28.66
N THR A 758 0.33 8.75 -28.06
CA THR A 758 1.05 7.65 -28.72
C THR A 758 0.54 6.29 -28.27
N GLY A 759 0.36 5.36 -29.20
CA GLY A 759 0.14 3.96 -28.87
C GLY A 759 1.39 3.37 -28.22
N VAL A 760 1.24 2.74 -27.06
CA VAL A 760 2.38 2.19 -26.30
C VAL A 760 3.09 1.09 -27.11
N GLN A 761 2.33 0.23 -27.81
CA GLN A 761 2.88 -0.83 -28.64
C GLN A 761 3.58 -0.30 -29.91
N SER A 762 2.92 0.59 -30.65
CA SER A 762 3.37 1.01 -31.98
C SER A 762 4.36 2.17 -31.95
N ARG A 763 4.35 2.96 -30.87
CA ARG A 763 5.01 4.28 -30.78
C ARG A 763 4.52 5.29 -31.82
N LEU A 764 3.43 4.99 -32.53
CA LEU A 764 2.77 5.88 -33.48
C LEU A 764 1.72 6.76 -32.78
N CYS A 765 1.44 7.91 -33.35
CA CYS A 765 0.50 8.89 -32.83
C CYS A 765 -0.94 8.59 -33.26
N LEU A 766 -1.90 8.86 -32.36
CA LEU A 766 -3.32 8.97 -32.66
C LEU A 766 -3.53 10.17 -33.58
N ASP A 767 -4.01 9.92 -34.79
CA ASP A 767 -3.99 10.88 -35.89
C ASP A 767 -5.35 10.94 -36.59
N VAL A 768 -5.84 12.16 -36.85
CA VAL A 768 -7.01 12.36 -37.71
C VAL A 768 -6.56 12.26 -39.17
N SER A 769 -7.05 11.23 -39.85
CA SER A 769 -6.62 10.85 -41.20
C SER A 769 -6.76 11.99 -42.19
N GLY A 770 -5.69 12.25 -42.94
CA GLY A 770 -5.62 13.31 -43.95
C GLY A 770 -5.80 14.73 -43.40
N ALA A 771 -5.60 14.93 -42.09
CA ALA A 771 -5.88 16.19 -41.40
C ALA A 771 -7.33 16.70 -41.58
N GLY A 772 -8.29 15.78 -41.73
CA GLY A 772 -9.70 16.12 -41.89
C GLY A 772 -10.28 16.87 -40.68
N THR A 773 -11.12 17.87 -40.92
CA THR A 773 -11.82 18.65 -39.88
C THR A 773 -13.34 18.45 -39.89
N GLY A 774 -13.85 17.75 -40.90
CA GLY A 774 -15.27 17.40 -41.05
C GLY A 774 -15.76 16.39 -40.01
N ASN A 775 -17.08 16.40 -39.74
CA ASN A 775 -17.70 15.34 -38.95
C ASN A 775 -17.54 14.01 -39.70
N GLY A 776 -17.12 12.97 -39.00
CA GLY A 776 -16.92 11.64 -39.57
C GLY A 776 -15.51 11.37 -40.11
N ALA A 777 -14.59 12.34 -40.02
CA ALA A 777 -13.18 12.10 -40.36
C ALA A 777 -12.60 11.01 -39.45
N LYS A 778 -11.97 10.00 -40.05
CA LYS A 778 -11.53 8.79 -39.36
C LYS A 778 -10.23 9.00 -38.60
N VAL A 779 -10.07 8.26 -37.51
CA VAL A 779 -8.85 8.26 -36.70
C VAL A 779 -8.08 6.96 -36.92
N HIS A 780 -6.76 7.09 -37.06
CA HIS A 780 -5.81 6.00 -37.32
C HIS A 780 -4.50 6.24 -36.57
N LEU A 781 -3.56 5.31 -36.68
CA LEU A 781 -2.18 5.49 -36.24
C LEU A 781 -1.31 6.04 -37.36
N TRP A 782 -0.45 7.00 -37.04
CA TRP A 782 0.50 7.56 -37.98
C TRP A 782 1.81 7.95 -37.31
N THR A 783 2.90 8.06 -38.10
CA THR A 783 4.19 8.54 -37.61
C THR A 783 4.01 9.90 -36.93
N CYS A 784 4.53 10.02 -35.72
CA CYS A 784 4.47 11.27 -34.98
C CYS A 784 5.28 12.35 -35.70
N HIS A 785 4.60 13.40 -36.18
CA HIS A 785 5.21 14.56 -36.83
C HIS A 785 4.78 15.87 -36.16
N GLY A 786 3.99 15.80 -35.09
CA GLY A 786 3.58 16.96 -34.28
C GLY A 786 2.57 17.89 -34.96
N GLY A 787 2.02 17.50 -36.12
CA GLY A 787 1.04 18.30 -36.86
C GLY A 787 -0.28 18.44 -36.10
N GLY A 788 -1.08 19.46 -36.43
CA GLY A 788 -2.31 19.79 -35.70
C GLY A 788 -3.33 18.64 -35.63
N ASN A 789 -3.35 17.75 -36.63
CA ASN A 789 -4.20 16.55 -36.66
C ASN A 789 -3.74 15.42 -35.71
N GLN A 790 -2.63 15.61 -34.99
CA GLN A 790 -2.12 14.72 -33.94
C GLN A 790 -2.21 15.34 -32.53
N GLN A 791 -2.81 16.52 -32.43
CA GLN A 791 -2.87 17.29 -31.19
C GLN A 791 -4.21 17.07 -30.49
N TRP A 792 -4.16 16.54 -29.27
CA TRP A 792 -5.32 16.13 -28.51
C TRP A 792 -5.32 16.72 -27.10
N ALA A 793 -6.50 17.01 -26.57
CA ALA A 793 -6.70 17.38 -25.18
C ALA A 793 -7.90 16.63 -24.60
N LEU A 794 -7.74 16.08 -23.40
CA LEU A 794 -8.85 15.44 -22.65
C LEU A 794 -9.37 16.46 -21.63
N SER A 795 -10.65 16.82 -21.69
CA SER A 795 -11.27 17.76 -20.73
C SER A 795 -11.35 17.21 -19.32
#